data_AF-G8RX43-F1
#
_entry.id   AF-G8RX43-F1
#
_cell.length_a   1.000
_cell.length_b   1.000
_cell.length_c   1.000
_cell.angle_alpha   90.00
_cell.angle_beta   90.00
_cell.angle_gamma   90.00
#
_symmetry.space_group_name_H-M   'P 1'
#
loop_
_entity.id
_entity.type
_entity.pdbx_description
1 polymer ?
#
loop_
_entity_poly.entity_id
_entity_poly.type
_entity_poly.pdbx_seq_one_letter_code
_entity_poly.pdbx_strand_id
1 'polypeptide(L)'
;MSRGAAVRALAWVILLVIPAALAGPVAGSSYAQPGDPGAQTSAAPGVVTLRWPTLGLQSNVDLYGDGNVDFTVPLPMGLTATRLQGMIHTPTNISAGYVEIADGDGKFLASVDLPSAAPGVAMVPFDVDIAAARVRDSSVDLTFTTRATEVLDRNCGPTQHVMLSDLATVFAGTQLPPTTIANFFPTVLQKVTIYSPTDANSAEQEAVLTLTSTLERIYSPQPLSIAVVSQPRGALPPPAPDLERAVVVETGQPGLSVENVGTPAAYLRVSGDGEKLSAQVSLLATRLQPLAQSATARVDQAGADSVLSGDTLTFSQLEAGGRSTSFLKTSTLGVSFDRTKLGPRFDGIQVHLLADYTPVPARDAASVVIRAGQLVVYRAPLDQSGRLDATFDLDSQVLDQQFINLQLALTYTPDQPCGPLVSSMTFQIDPRSTLTMHRGGPPLGGFGAFPSEFSPQFLVALDGSSPDQLSYAARVVAAIARLTSTELTPKVVDLQTAVSASSGALIVANSAAITQTSLNPPVSGDGSSINFELPTALRVNISDGLGSIQAFADPPRNRSVVLVTTTTQWGLVDRLFSYIDGSVEDWGQLTGDVLAAGAGGTVANVSIRPASNVFEPASSAGAARWIKVAGAAAVVATIAVIAGALYFGRRRTRRAQGPSGAHSTGD
;
A
#
# COMPACT_ATOMS: atom_id res chain seq x y z
N MET A 1 9.03 68.64 50.59
CA MET A 1 9.55 69.28 51.81
C MET A 1 9.30 68.34 53.00
N SER A 2 10.28 68.24 53.92
CA SER A 2 10.37 67.40 55.15
C SER A 2 10.24 65.87 54.97
N ARG A 3 11.32 65.06 54.94
CA ARG A 3 12.17 64.56 56.06
C ARG A 3 11.32 63.95 57.20
N GLY A 4 11.49 62.72 57.68
CA GLY A 4 12.44 61.63 57.43
C GLY A 4 12.36 60.58 58.57
N ALA A 5 13.11 59.47 58.42
CA ALA A 5 13.62 58.55 59.44
C ALA A 5 12.61 57.62 60.18
N ALA A 6 12.69 56.29 59.99
CA ALA A 6 13.49 55.32 60.79
C ALA A 6 12.70 54.85 62.04
N VAL A 7 12.66 53.60 62.54
CA VAL A 7 13.40 52.35 62.34
C VAL A 7 12.72 51.32 63.30
N ARG A 8 12.63 50.02 62.89
CA ARG A 8 12.66 48.74 63.69
C ARG A 8 11.84 48.62 65.01
N ALA A 9 11.37 47.46 65.48
CA ALA A 9 11.30 46.05 65.08
C ALA A 9 10.65 45.31 66.28
N LEU A 10 10.03 44.14 66.02
CA LEU A 10 9.76 43.02 66.97
C LEU A 10 8.90 43.34 68.23
N ALA A 11 8.06 42.48 68.79
CA ALA A 11 7.52 41.16 68.47
C ALA A 11 6.50 40.83 69.60
N TRP A 12 5.40 40.17 69.24
CA TRP A 12 4.77 39.04 69.97
C TRP A 12 4.17 39.32 71.38
N VAL A 13 2.95 38.89 71.76
CA VAL A 13 2.41 37.50 71.80
C VAL A 13 0.95 37.58 72.35
N ILE A 14 -0.04 37.06 71.60
CA ILE A 14 -0.91 35.90 71.92
C ILE A 14 -2.28 36.21 72.58
N LEU A 15 -3.37 35.79 71.91
CA LEU A 15 -4.40 34.78 72.30
C LEU A 15 -5.83 35.18 71.89
N LEU A 16 -6.43 34.40 70.98
CA LEU A 16 -7.82 33.88 71.00
C LEU A 16 -8.09 33.20 69.63
N VAL A 17 -7.79 31.90 69.50
CA VAL A 17 -8.68 30.73 69.67
C VAL A 17 -9.48 30.38 68.40
N ILE A 18 -9.21 29.15 67.98
CA ILE A 18 -9.68 28.30 66.86
C ILE A 18 -11.16 27.88 67.03
N PRO A 19 -11.94 27.66 65.95
CA PRO A 19 -12.12 26.34 65.29
C PRO A 19 -11.96 26.43 63.76
N ALA A 20 -11.10 25.68 63.06
CA ALA A 20 -11.04 24.23 62.81
C ALA A 20 -12.31 23.61 62.20
N ALA A 21 -12.37 23.52 60.86
CA ALA A 21 -12.45 22.26 60.08
C ALA A 21 -13.05 22.48 58.67
N LEU A 22 -12.50 21.75 57.68
CA LEU A 22 -12.95 21.54 56.28
C LEU A 22 -12.43 22.53 55.21
N ALA A 23 -11.16 22.35 54.82
CA ALA A 23 -10.72 22.52 53.43
C ALA A 23 -9.45 21.68 53.20
N GLY A 24 -9.57 20.59 52.42
CA GLY A 24 -8.45 19.76 52.01
C GLY A 24 -7.53 20.50 51.02
N PRO A 25 -6.29 20.00 50.81
CA PRO A 25 -5.38 20.60 49.85
C PRO A 25 -5.94 20.41 48.44
N VAL A 26 -6.18 21.53 47.76
CA VAL A 26 -6.36 21.53 46.30
C VAL A 26 -5.00 21.17 45.73
N ALA A 27 -4.80 19.90 45.39
CA ALA A 27 -3.69 19.48 44.56
C ALA A 27 -3.91 20.12 43.18
N GLY A 28 -3.27 21.26 42.94
CA GLY A 28 -3.20 21.86 41.62
C GLY A 28 -2.42 20.91 40.72
N SER A 29 -3.07 20.40 39.67
CA SER A 29 -2.46 19.63 38.61
C SER A 29 -1.36 20.47 37.95
N SER A 30 -0.10 20.12 38.19
CA SER A 30 1.02 20.66 37.42
C SER A 30 1.02 20.00 36.04
N TYR A 31 0.58 20.72 35.01
CA TYR A 31 0.74 20.29 33.63
C TYR A 31 2.19 20.53 33.21
N ALA A 32 2.88 19.47 32.78
CA ALA A 32 4.19 19.56 32.16
C ALA A 32 4.04 20.20 30.77
N GLN A 33 4.88 21.20 30.51
CA GLN A 33 4.97 21.89 29.22
C GLN A 33 5.52 20.93 28.15
N PRO A 34 5.01 20.94 26.89
CA PRO A 34 5.53 20.11 25.82
C PRO A 34 7.00 20.44 25.54
N GLY A 35 7.86 19.43 25.55
CA GLY A 35 9.28 19.54 25.23
C GLY A 35 9.55 19.58 23.73
N ASP A 36 10.61 20.29 23.33
CA ASP A 36 11.11 20.41 21.97
C ASP A 36 11.30 19.05 21.26
N PRO A 37 11.13 18.99 19.92
CA PRO A 37 11.39 17.79 19.14
C PRO A 37 12.89 17.53 19.06
N GLY A 38 13.40 16.67 19.93
CA GLY A 38 14.81 16.26 19.93
C GLY A 38 15.30 15.58 21.20
N ALA A 39 14.55 15.65 22.31
CA ALA A 39 14.90 14.93 23.53
C ALA A 39 14.22 13.56 23.56
N GLN A 40 14.95 12.49 23.26
CA GLN A 40 14.63 11.16 23.76
C GLN A 40 14.67 11.25 25.30
N THR A 41 13.50 11.43 25.93
CA THR A 41 13.37 11.20 27.37
C THR A 41 13.80 9.77 27.63
N SER A 42 14.93 9.60 28.33
CA SER A 42 15.44 8.31 28.76
C SER A 42 14.33 7.56 29.48
N ALA A 43 13.72 6.59 28.80
CA ALA A 43 12.73 5.70 29.39
C ALA A 43 13.37 4.97 30.57
N ALA A 44 12.59 4.68 31.61
CA ALA A 44 13.02 3.75 32.65
C ALA A 44 13.47 2.43 31.99
N PRO A 45 14.49 1.73 32.53
CA PRO A 45 14.93 0.45 31.97
C PRO A 45 13.75 -0.50 31.80
N GLY A 46 13.55 -1.03 30.59
CA GLY A 46 12.46 -1.95 30.28
C GLY A 46 11.13 -1.29 29.91
N VAL A 47 11.11 0.00 29.55
CA VAL A 47 9.94 0.66 28.95
C VAL A 47 10.27 1.10 27.52
N VAL A 48 9.44 0.71 26.55
CA VAL A 48 9.57 1.07 25.14
C VAL A 48 8.27 1.66 24.65
N THR A 49 8.30 2.85 24.05
CA THR A 49 7.12 3.46 23.43
C THR A 49 7.20 3.31 21.92
N LEU A 50 6.23 2.62 21.32
CA LEU A 50 6.16 2.44 19.87
C LEU A 50 4.93 3.19 19.34
N ARG A 51 5.14 4.04 18.34
CA ARG A 51 4.04 4.68 17.62
C ARG A 51 3.28 3.62 16.83
N TRP A 52 1.97 3.82 16.69
CA TRP A 52 1.10 2.89 15.97
C TRP A 52 1.58 2.57 14.53
N PRO A 53 2.07 3.53 13.73
CA PRO A 53 2.67 3.22 12.43
C PRO A 53 3.83 2.22 12.48
N THR A 54 4.65 2.25 13.53
CA THR A 54 5.75 1.29 13.74
C THR A 54 5.24 -0.12 14.04
N LEU A 55 3.98 -0.26 14.43
CA LEU A 55 3.27 -1.52 14.68
C LEU A 55 2.37 -1.93 13.50
N GLY A 56 2.42 -1.23 12.37
CA GLY A 56 1.53 -1.47 11.23
C GLY A 56 0.09 -0.94 11.42
N LEU A 57 -0.13 -0.10 12.44
CA LEU A 57 -1.41 0.53 12.74
C LEU A 57 -1.47 1.98 12.25
N GLN A 58 -2.66 2.51 12.07
CA GLN A 58 -2.87 3.89 11.62
C GLN A 58 -2.48 4.89 12.72
N SER A 59 -1.82 6.00 12.39
CA SER A 59 -1.53 7.04 13.39
C SER A 59 -2.77 7.84 13.79
N ASN A 60 -3.75 7.91 12.89
CA ASN A 60 -4.97 8.70 13.02
C ASN A 60 -6.18 7.79 12.89
N VAL A 61 -7.20 8.02 13.72
CA VAL A 61 -8.43 7.24 13.77
C VAL A 61 -9.61 8.19 13.77
N ASP A 62 -10.55 7.95 12.86
CA ASP A 62 -11.84 8.65 12.81
C ASP A 62 -12.94 7.76 13.37
N LEU A 63 -13.62 8.25 14.41
CA LEU A 63 -14.77 7.59 15.02
C LEU A 63 -16.04 8.34 14.60
N TYR A 64 -17.05 7.62 14.13
CA TYR A 64 -18.32 8.19 13.67
C TYR A 64 -19.51 7.65 14.44
N GLY A 65 -20.43 8.54 14.83
CA GLY A 65 -21.65 8.15 15.55
C GLY A 65 -21.35 7.42 16.87
N ASP A 66 -22.19 6.44 17.18
CA ASP A 66 -22.03 5.46 18.26
C ASP A 66 -21.30 4.18 17.82
N GLY A 67 -20.67 4.21 16.63
CA GLY A 67 -19.90 3.09 16.10
C GLY A 67 -18.66 2.77 16.93
N ASN A 68 -18.22 1.51 16.84
CA ASN A 68 -16.96 1.05 17.40
C ASN A 68 -15.91 0.83 16.30
N VAL A 69 -14.64 0.98 16.65
CA VAL A 69 -13.51 0.63 15.78
C VAL A 69 -12.57 -0.28 16.58
N ASP A 70 -12.19 -1.41 15.97
CA ASP A 70 -11.35 -2.43 16.59
C ASP A 70 -9.92 -2.36 16.05
N PHE A 71 -8.95 -2.56 16.94
CA PHE A 71 -7.51 -2.54 16.64
C PHE A 71 -6.83 -3.75 17.27
N THR A 72 -5.95 -4.41 16.52
CA THR A 72 -5.08 -5.47 17.05
C THR A 72 -3.67 -4.93 17.19
N VAL A 73 -3.22 -4.72 18.42
CA VAL A 73 -1.89 -4.20 18.74
C VAL A 73 -0.90 -5.36 18.90
N PRO A 74 0.06 -5.57 17.99
CA PRO A 74 1.04 -6.64 18.13
C PRO A 74 1.99 -6.37 19.30
N LEU A 75 2.35 -7.42 20.05
CA LEU A 75 3.23 -7.33 21.20
C LEU A 75 4.65 -7.74 20.84
N PRO A 76 5.67 -6.91 21.12
CA PRO A 76 7.05 -7.35 21.06
C PRO A 76 7.31 -8.50 22.05
N MET A 77 8.21 -9.41 21.66
CA MET A 77 8.49 -10.62 22.44
C MET A 77 9.05 -10.30 23.84
N GLY A 78 8.36 -10.78 24.88
CA GLY A 78 8.74 -10.55 26.28
C GLY A 78 8.27 -9.21 26.86
N LEU A 79 7.56 -8.39 26.08
CA LEU A 79 6.97 -7.14 26.53
C LEU A 79 5.44 -7.24 26.64
N THR A 80 4.86 -6.44 27.53
CA THR A 80 3.41 -6.28 27.69
C THR A 80 2.99 -4.85 27.39
N ALA A 81 1.85 -4.67 26.74
CA ALA A 81 1.25 -3.34 26.56
C ALA A 81 0.71 -2.83 27.90
N THR A 82 1.07 -1.60 28.27
CA THR A 82 0.73 -1.03 29.59
C THR A 82 -0.04 0.27 29.49
N ARG A 83 0.31 1.14 28.54
CA ARG A 83 -0.38 2.42 28.35
C ARG A 83 -0.66 2.70 26.89
N LEU A 84 -1.74 3.42 26.64
CA LEU A 84 -2.08 4.00 25.34
C LEU A 84 -2.01 5.51 25.44
N GLN A 85 -1.23 6.11 24.54
CA GLN A 85 -1.00 7.55 24.47
C GLN A 85 -1.43 8.09 23.10
N GLY A 86 -1.85 9.34 23.07
CA GLY A 86 -2.15 10.05 21.83
C GLY A 86 -2.80 11.40 22.07
N MET A 87 -3.42 11.92 21.02
CA MET A 87 -4.15 13.18 21.01
C MET A 87 -5.60 12.93 20.62
N ILE A 88 -6.53 13.62 21.29
CA ILE A 88 -7.95 13.63 20.95
C ILE A 88 -8.36 15.02 20.48
N HIS A 89 -8.97 15.09 19.30
CA HIS A 89 -9.41 16.34 18.68
C HIS A 89 -10.78 16.75 19.19
N THR A 90 -11.08 18.04 19.06
CA THR A 90 -12.41 18.60 19.39
C THR A 90 -13.48 17.93 18.53
N PRO A 91 -14.50 17.31 19.14
CA PRO A 91 -15.49 16.56 18.39
C PRO A 91 -16.41 17.48 17.59
N THR A 92 -16.99 16.96 16.51
CA THR A 92 -18.03 17.64 15.74
C THR A 92 -19.39 16.97 15.96
N ASN A 93 -20.42 17.78 16.14
CA ASN A 93 -21.80 17.34 16.41
C ASN A 93 -21.98 16.50 17.70
N ILE A 94 -21.04 16.59 18.65
CA ILE A 94 -21.12 16.00 20.00
C ILE A 94 -20.91 17.13 21.02
N SER A 95 -21.88 17.32 21.93
CA SER A 95 -21.81 18.35 22.97
C SER A 95 -20.95 17.91 24.16
N ALA A 96 -21.09 16.65 24.58
CA ALA A 96 -20.33 16.04 25.66
C ALA A 96 -20.31 14.51 25.50
N GLY A 97 -19.24 13.88 25.98
CA GLY A 97 -19.06 12.42 25.91
C GLY A 97 -17.64 11.98 26.24
N TYR A 98 -17.37 10.71 26.00
CA TYR A 98 -16.04 10.10 26.14
C TYR A 98 -15.84 9.02 25.08
N VAL A 99 -14.57 8.69 24.79
CA VAL A 99 -14.19 7.48 24.06
C VAL A 99 -13.95 6.37 25.09
N GLU A 100 -14.74 5.32 25.01
CA GLU A 100 -14.59 4.09 25.79
C GLU A 100 -13.57 3.17 25.09
N ILE A 101 -12.59 2.68 25.85
CA ILE A 101 -11.60 1.71 25.37
C ILE A 101 -11.84 0.41 26.12
N ALA A 102 -12.14 -0.65 25.38
CA ALA A 102 -12.33 -2.01 25.89
C ALA A 102 -11.32 -2.97 25.26
N ASP A 103 -11.15 -4.16 25.84
CA ASP A 103 -10.46 -5.26 25.15
C ASP A 103 -11.39 -5.95 24.13
N GLY A 104 -10.86 -6.88 23.34
CA GLY A 104 -11.63 -7.63 22.34
C GLY A 104 -12.78 -8.51 22.89
N ASP A 105 -12.88 -8.71 24.21
CA ASP A 105 -14.02 -9.38 24.86
C ASP A 105 -15.07 -8.38 25.38
N GLY A 106 -14.86 -7.07 25.16
CA GLY A 106 -15.71 -5.99 25.64
C GLY A 106 -15.46 -5.61 27.10
N LYS A 107 -14.36 -6.06 27.72
CA LYS A 107 -14.00 -5.64 29.08
C LYS A 107 -13.49 -4.20 29.04
N PHE A 108 -14.15 -3.32 29.80
CA PHE A 108 -13.70 -1.93 29.98
C PHE A 108 -12.26 -1.86 30.50
N LEU A 109 -11.42 -1.07 29.82
CA LEU A 109 -10.03 -0.80 30.20
C LEU A 109 -9.89 0.64 30.69
N ALA A 110 -10.35 1.61 29.89
CA ALA A 110 -10.23 3.03 30.18
C ALA A 110 -11.28 3.87 29.44
N SER A 111 -11.39 5.14 29.83
CA SER A 111 -12.17 6.16 29.13
C SER A 111 -11.35 7.42 28.92
N VAL A 112 -11.50 8.06 27.77
CA VAL A 112 -10.88 9.35 27.43
C VAL A 112 -12.00 10.36 27.21
N ASP A 113 -12.07 11.40 28.04
CA ASP A 113 -13.09 12.43 27.90
C ASP A 113 -12.92 13.22 26.61
N LEU A 114 -14.04 13.53 25.94
CA LEU A 114 -14.01 14.39 24.76
C LEU A 114 -13.68 15.83 25.19
N PRO A 115 -12.74 16.52 24.53
CA PRO A 115 -12.45 17.91 24.84
C PRO A 115 -13.67 18.79 24.55
N SER A 116 -13.94 19.74 25.45
CA SER A 116 -14.99 20.74 25.23
C SER A 116 -14.65 21.64 24.05
N ALA A 117 -15.66 22.02 23.25
CA ALA A 117 -15.52 22.96 22.13
C ALA A 117 -15.28 24.43 22.58
N ALA A 118 -14.25 24.66 23.40
CA ALA A 118 -13.83 25.97 23.86
C ALA A 118 -12.94 26.66 22.80
N PRO A 119 -13.05 27.99 22.61
CA PRO A 119 -12.19 28.71 21.67
C PRO A 119 -10.70 28.50 21.97
N GLY A 120 -9.94 28.07 20.96
CA GLY A 120 -8.48 27.88 21.05
C GLY A 120 -8.01 26.49 21.48
N VAL A 121 -8.91 25.58 21.85
CA VAL A 121 -8.58 24.16 22.07
C VAL A 121 -8.95 23.39 20.81
N ALA A 122 -7.95 22.94 20.05
CA ALA A 122 -8.17 22.11 18.86
C ALA A 122 -8.07 20.62 19.19
N MET A 123 -7.11 20.25 20.05
CA MET A 123 -6.81 18.88 20.47
C MET A 123 -6.17 18.86 21.86
N VAL A 124 -6.34 17.78 22.61
CA VAL A 124 -5.73 17.57 23.94
C VAL A 124 -5.04 16.20 24.01
N PRO A 125 -3.92 16.07 24.73
CA PRO A 125 -3.28 14.77 24.92
C PRO A 125 -4.07 13.88 25.88
N PHE A 126 -4.00 12.58 25.67
CA PHE A 126 -4.49 11.57 26.62
C PHE A 126 -3.44 10.49 26.86
N ASP A 127 -3.50 9.88 28.04
CA ASP A 127 -2.63 8.77 28.43
C ASP A 127 -3.36 7.87 29.42
N VAL A 128 -3.76 6.68 28.95
CA VAL A 128 -4.62 5.75 29.69
C VAL A 128 -3.95 4.41 29.94
N ASP A 129 -4.31 3.77 31.05
CA ASP A 129 -3.82 2.44 31.41
C ASP A 129 -4.61 1.36 30.63
N ILE A 130 -3.89 0.48 29.94
CA ILE A 130 -4.44 -0.67 29.22
C ILE A 130 -3.80 -1.99 29.68
N ALA A 131 -3.04 -2.01 30.77
CA ALA A 131 -2.30 -3.18 31.25
C ALA A 131 -3.22 -4.37 31.60
N ALA A 132 -4.51 -4.11 31.84
CA ALA A 132 -5.52 -5.12 32.13
C ALA A 132 -6.10 -5.81 30.88
N ALA A 133 -5.65 -5.44 29.68
CA ALA A 133 -6.10 -6.01 28.42
C ALA A 133 -5.63 -7.46 28.25
N ARG A 134 -6.49 -8.29 27.66
CA ARG A 134 -6.17 -9.71 27.44
C ARG A 134 -5.23 -9.87 26.25
N VAL A 135 -4.16 -10.63 26.45
CA VAL A 135 -3.24 -11.04 25.38
C VAL A 135 -3.79 -12.29 24.68
N ARG A 136 -3.85 -12.27 23.35
CA ARG A 136 -4.18 -13.41 22.49
C ARG A 136 -3.19 -13.46 21.34
N ASP A 137 -2.64 -14.63 21.01
CA ASP A 137 -1.77 -14.81 19.83
C ASP A 137 -0.63 -13.77 19.66
N SER A 138 -0.04 -13.33 20.78
CA SER A 138 0.99 -12.27 20.83
C SER A 138 0.52 -10.88 20.36
N SER A 139 -0.77 -10.59 20.52
CA SER A 139 -1.39 -9.28 20.33
C SER A 139 -2.36 -8.94 21.46
N VAL A 140 -2.78 -7.67 21.50
CA VAL A 140 -3.88 -7.18 22.34
C VAL A 140 -4.91 -6.53 21.43
N ASP A 141 -6.15 -6.99 21.51
CA ASP A 141 -7.27 -6.37 20.80
C ASP A 141 -7.86 -5.24 21.65
N LEU A 142 -8.05 -4.07 21.04
CA LEU A 142 -8.63 -2.87 21.64
C LEU A 142 -9.83 -2.40 20.81
N THR A 143 -10.95 -2.14 21.47
CA THR A 143 -12.17 -1.60 20.86
C THR A 143 -12.42 -0.19 21.36
N PHE A 144 -12.52 0.77 20.43
CA PHE A 144 -12.78 2.17 20.75
C PHE A 144 -14.23 2.50 20.40
N THR A 145 -15.00 3.00 21.35
CA THR A 145 -16.42 3.35 21.15
C THR A 145 -16.68 4.77 21.61
N THR A 146 -17.31 5.58 20.76
CA THR A 146 -17.72 6.94 21.17
C THR A 146 -19.02 6.87 21.96
N ARG A 147 -19.03 7.43 23.17
CA ARG A 147 -20.20 7.49 24.07
C ARG A 147 -20.59 8.94 24.30
N ALA A 148 -21.64 9.40 23.63
CA ALA A 148 -22.23 10.70 23.89
C ALA A 148 -23.07 10.65 25.19
N THR A 149 -22.90 11.63 26.07
CA THR A 149 -23.66 11.72 27.34
C THR A 149 -25.01 12.42 27.18
N GLU A 150 -25.20 13.19 26.11
CA GLU A 150 -26.48 13.77 25.74
C GLU A 150 -27.07 13.01 24.55
N VAL A 151 -28.21 12.35 24.77
CA VAL A 151 -29.05 11.85 23.68
C VAL A 151 -29.63 13.08 22.99
N LEU A 152 -29.09 13.47 21.83
CA LEU A 152 -29.82 14.33 20.92
C LEU A 152 -31.02 13.53 20.42
N ASP A 153 -32.07 13.53 21.23
CA ASP A 153 -33.40 13.10 20.87
C ASP A 153 -33.89 14.10 19.82
N ARG A 154 -33.52 13.88 18.56
CA ARG A 154 -34.21 14.27 17.32
C ARG A 154 -33.25 14.24 16.13
N ASN A 155 -33.68 13.46 15.14
CA ASN A 155 -33.41 13.60 13.71
C ASN A 155 -31.96 13.33 13.31
N CYS A 156 -31.76 12.37 12.38
CA CYS A 156 -31.33 12.61 10.99
C CYS A 156 -30.32 13.77 10.72
N GLY A 157 -29.51 14.22 11.68
CA GLY A 157 -28.57 15.35 11.63
C GLY A 157 -27.21 14.94 11.05
N PRO A 158 -26.26 15.89 10.92
CA PRO A 158 -24.92 15.58 10.44
C PRO A 158 -24.23 14.57 11.37
N THR A 159 -23.47 13.66 10.77
CA THR A 159 -22.79 12.57 11.48
C THR A 159 -21.89 13.12 12.59
N GLN A 160 -21.98 12.52 13.77
CA GLN A 160 -21.05 12.78 14.88
C GLN A 160 -19.67 12.27 14.51
N HIS A 161 -18.62 13.02 14.84
CA HIS A 161 -17.26 12.64 14.48
C HIS A 161 -16.24 13.07 15.54
N VAL A 162 -15.34 12.14 15.87
CA VAL A 162 -14.19 12.33 16.78
C VAL A 162 -12.95 11.82 16.06
N MET A 163 -11.86 12.60 16.11
CA MET A 163 -10.57 12.20 15.57
C MET A 163 -9.58 11.98 16.71
N LEU A 164 -8.84 10.87 16.64
CA LEU A 164 -7.66 10.60 17.45
C LEU A 164 -6.41 10.67 16.56
N SER A 165 -5.30 11.19 17.06
CA SER A 165 -4.03 11.25 16.33
C SER A 165 -2.84 10.92 17.21
N ASP A 166 -1.67 10.73 16.58
CA ASP A 166 -0.38 10.49 17.24
C ASP A 166 -0.41 9.29 18.21
N LEU A 167 -1.17 8.26 17.87
CA LEU A 167 -1.37 7.10 18.72
C LEU A 167 -0.06 6.32 18.92
N ALA A 168 0.21 5.97 20.17
CA ALA A 168 1.38 5.19 20.58
C ALA A 168 1.04 4.25 21.75
N THR A 169 1.69 3.10 21.77
CA THR A 169 1.56 2.12 22.85
C THR A 169 2.86 2.06 23.64
N VAL A 170 2.73 2.14 24.96
CA VAL A 170 3.85 1.98 25.90
C VAL A 170 3.91 0.53 26.35
N PHE A 171 5.04 -0.10 26.09
CA PHE A 171 5.35 -1.47 26.47
C PHE A 171 6.28 -1.49 27.67
N ALA A 172 6.08 -2.45 28.57
CA ALA A 172 6.96 -2.70 29.70
C ALA A 172 7.43 -4.16 29.72
N GLY A 173 8.62 -4.41 30.26
CA GLY A 173 9.18 -5.75 30.42
C GLY A 173 10.64 -5.84 29.95
N THR A 174 11.10 -7.07 29.79
CA THR A 174 12.44 -7.36 29.27
C THR A 174 12.31 -8.11 27.97
N GLN A 175 12.88 -7.55 26.90
CA GLN A 175 12.85 -8.23 25.62
C GLN A 175 13.66 -9.54 25.70
N LEU A 176 13.03 -10.64 25.28
CA LEU A 176 13.66 -11.96 25.34
C LEU A 176 14.47 -12.23 24.06
N PRO A 177 15.73 -12.70 24.17
CA PRO A 177 16.49 -13.14 23.02
C PRO A 177 15.89 -14.42 22.43
N PRO A 178 16.02 -14.65 21.11
CA PRO A 178 15.44 -15.82 20.47
C PRO A 178 16.14 -17.10 20.90
N THR A 179 15.36 -18.18 21.00
CA THR A 179 15.83 -19.51 21.41
C THR A 179 15.51 -20.61 20.39
N THR A 180 14.62 -20.33 19.44
CA THR A 180 14.13 -21.28 18.43
C THR A 180 13.93 -20.57 17.11
N ILE A 181 13.80 -21.33 16.02
CA ILE A 181 13.47 -20.76 14.71
C ILE A 181 12.08 -20.13 14.74
N ALA A 182 11.13 -20.76 15.44
CA ALA A 182 9.78 -20.24 15.61
C ALA A 182 9.73 -18.84 16.24
N ASN A 183 10.58 -18.56 17.22
CA ASN A 183 10.61 -17.27 17.92
C ASN A 183 11.71 -16.31 17.42
N PHE A 184 12.46 -16.70 16.39
CA PHE A 184 13.54 -15.88 15.84
C PHE A 184 13.02 -14.59 15.21
N PHE A 185 11.96 -14.69 14.40
CA PHE A 185 11.25 -13.55 13.82
C PHE A 185 9.97 -13.28 14.63
N PRO A 186 10.01 -12.35 15.61
CA PRO A 186 8.84 -12.02 16.43
C PRO A 186 7.80 -11.23 15.64
N THR A 187 6.61 -11.03 16.19
CA THR A 187 5.52 -10.23 15.61
C THR A 187 5.86 -8.76 15.40
N VAL A 188 6.79 -8.20 16.19
CA VAL A 188 7.25 -6.81 16.06
C VAL A 188 8.77 -6.80 15.86
N LEU A 189 9.20 -6.29 14.72
CA LEU A 189 10.62 -6.11 14.40
C LEU A 189 10.85 -4.77 13.69
N GLN A 190 11.97 -4.10 13.99
CA GLN A 190 12.34 -2.82 13.36
C GLN A 190 13.39 -3.01 12.26
N LYS A 191 14.32 -3.96 12.45
CA LYS A 191 15.44 -4.15 11.52
C LYS A 191 15.85 -5.61 11.36
N VAL A 192 16.17 -6.01 10.14
CA VAL A 192 16.92 -7.24 9.84
C VAL A 192 18.18 -6.88 9.07
N THR A 193 19.33 -7.37 9.49
CA THR A 193 20.56 -7.32 8.70
C THR A 193 20.88 -8.71 8.18
N ILE A 194 20.89 -8.88 6.87
CA ILE A 194 21.24 -10.11 6.17
C ILE A 194 22.71 -10.00 5.74
N TYR A 195 23.54 -10.87 6.26
CA TYR A 195 24.95 -10.97 5.95
C TYR A 195 25.17 -12.02 4.87
N SER A 196 25.85 -11.62 3.81
CA SER A 196 26.22 -12.49 2.69
C SER A 196 27.75 -12.52 2.54
N PRO A 197 28.35 -13.65 2.12
CA PRO A 197 29.77 -13.71 1.83
C PRO A 197 30.19 -12.71 0.75
N THR A 198 31.37 -12.10 0.87
CA THR A 198 31.96 -11.24 -0.17
C THR A 198 32.20 -11.98 -1.49
N ASP A 199 32.30 -13.31 -1.45
CA ASP A 199 32.45 -14.22 -2.59
C ASP A 199 31.13 -14.97 -2.91
N ALA A 200 29.98 -14.39 -2.56
CA ALA A 200 28.67 -15.04 -2.72
C ALA A 200 28.40 -15.48 -4.16
N ASN A 201 28.04 -16.76 -4.34
CA ASN A 201 27.61 -17.30 -5.63
C ASN A 201 26.15 -16.93 -5.94
N SER A 202 25.68 -17.25 -7.16
CA SER A 202 24.32 -16.90 -7.59
C SER A 202 23.21 -17.48 -6.71
N ALA A 203 23.39 -18.68 -6.13
CA ALA A 203 22.41 -19.27 -5.22
C ALA A 203 22.36 -18.54 -3.87
N GLU A 204 23.51 -18.11 -3.33
CA GLU A 204 23.57 -17.28 -2.12
C GLU A 204 22.92 -15.92 -2.36
N GLN A 205 23.21 -15.28 -3.50
CA GLN A 205 22.59 -14.01 -3.90
C GLN A 205 21.07 -14.16 -4.06
N GLU A 206 20.61 -15.23 -4.71
CA GLU A 206 19.18 -15.53 -4.88
C GLU A 206 18.47 -15.76 -3.54
N ALA A 207 19.09 -16.51 -2.62
CA ALA A 207 18.55 -16.77 -1.30
C ALA A 207 18.44 -15.49 -0.46
N VAL A 208 19.43 -14.59 -0.54
CA VAL A 208 19.39 -13.27 0.11
C VAL A 208 18.22 -12.42 -0.42
N LEU A 209 18.05 -12.37 -1.74
CA LEU A 209 16.96 -11.58 -2.35
C LEU A 209 15.58 -12.18 -2.06
N THR A 210 15.47 -13.50 -2.06
CA THR A 210 14.23 -14.22 -1.71
C THR A 210 13.89 -14.05 -0.23
N LEU A 211 14.88 -14.10 0.66
CA LEU A 211 14.69 -13.82 2.08
C LEU A 211 14.24 -12.36 2.29
N THR A 212 14.83 -11.43 1.55
CA THR A 212 14.45 -10.01 1.60
C THR A 212 12.98 -9.80 1.22
N SER A 213 12.52 -10.35 0.10
CA SER A 213 11.12 -10.25 -0.31
C SER A 213 10.18 -10.96 0.68
N THR A 214 10.60 -12.11 1.20
CA THR A 214 9.83 -12.89 2.18
C THR A 214 9.61 -12.11 3.47
N LEU A 215 10.66 -11.47 4.01
CA LEU A 215 10.57 -10.71 5.26
C LEU A 215 9.68 -9.47 5.12
N GLU A 216 9.80 -8.70 4.03
CA GLU A 216 8.88 -7.56 3.79
C GLU A 216 7.42 -8.00 3.75
N ARG A 217 7.14 -9.15 3.11
CA ARG A 217 5.79 -9.69 3.06
C ARG A 217 5.28 -10.18 4.42
N ILE A 218 6.14 -10.82 5.22
CA ILE A 218 5.76 -11.31 6.55
C ILE A 218 5.40 -10.14 7.48
N TYR A 219 6.18 -9.05 7.40
CA TYR A 219 6.01 -7.91 8.30
C TYR A 219 5.02 -6.86 7.77
N SER A 220 4.62 -6.86 6.50
CA SER A 220 3.61 -5.92 5.98
C SER A 220 2.28 -6.01 6.76
N PRO A 221 1.68 -4.88 7.20
CA PRO A 221 2.03 -3.48 6.89
C PRO A 221 3.03 -2.82 7.88
N GLN A 222 3.60 -3.55 8.83
CA GLN A 222 4.62 -3.04 9.73
C GLN A 222 5.89 -2.62 8.95
N PRO A 223 6.43 -1.41 9.18
CA PRO A 223 7.67 -1.01 8.54
C PRO A 223 8.86 -1.79 9.10
N LEU A 224 9.49 -2.60 8.24
CA LEU A 224 10.75 -3.29 8.51
C LEU A 224 11.90 -2.64 7.72
N SER A 225 13.03 -2.36 8.38
CA SER A 225 14.27 -1.97 7.71
C SER A 225 15.11 -3.21 7.41
N ILE A 226 15.40 -3.48 6.14
CA ILE A 226 16.27 -4.60 5.74
C ILE A 226 17.59 -4.04 5.20
N ALA A 227 18.70 -4.46 5.80
CA ALA A 227 20.05 -4.17 5.32
C ALA A 227 20.71 -5.44 4.82
N VAL A 228 21.38 -5.38 3.67
CA VAL A 228 22.23 -6.47 3.18
C VAL A 228 23.68 -6.02 3.22
N VAL A 229 24.51 -6.80 3.91
CA VAL A 229 25.92 -6.48 4.17
C VAL A 229 26.80 -7.63 3.71
N SER A 230 27.78 -7.31 2.87
CA SER A 230 28.81 -8.26 2.46
C SER A 230 29.87 -8.39 3.56
N GLN A 231 30.24 -9.61 3.93
CA GLN A 231 31.29 -9.88 4.91
C GLN A 231 32.15 -11.09 4.49
N PRO A 232 33.38 -11.25 5.00
CA PRO A 232 34.15 -12.47 4.75
C PRO A 232 33.37 -13.71 5.20
N ARG A 233 33.44 -14.79 4.42
CA ARG A 233 32.79 -16.07 4.73
C ARG A 233 33.17 -16.58 6.12
N GLY A 234 32.19 -17.05 6.88
CA GLY A 234 32.40 -17.51 8.26
C GLY A 234 32.63 -16.41 9.30
N ALA A 235 32.62 -15.13 8.92
CA ALA A 235 32.66 -14.03 9.88
C ALA A 235 31.38 -14.02 10.74
N LEU A 236 31.55 -13.73 12.04
CA LEU A 236 30.42 -13.59 12.96
C LEU A 236 29.75 -12.23 12.75
N PRO A 237 28.41 -12.18 12.61
CA PRO A 237 27.72 -10.91 12.56
C PRO A 237 27.82 -10.18 13.91
N PRO A 238 27.88 -8.84 13.91
CA PRO A 238 27.70 -8.04 15.12
C PRO A 238 26.40 -8.40 15.87
N PRO A 239 26.37 -8.29 17.21
CA PRO A 239 25.14 -8.45 17.99
C PRO A 239 24.03 -7.51 17.52
N ALA A 240 22.80 -8.01 17.46
CA ALA A 240 21.60 -7.27 17.07
C ALA A 240 20.66 -7.18 18.29
N PRO A 241 20.81 -6.15 19.14
CA PRO A 241 19.99 -5.99 20.35
C PRO A 241 18.54 -5.63 20.00
N ASP A 242 17.64 -5.80 20.98
CA ASP A 242 16.27 -5.28 20.92
C ASP A 242 15.48 -5.76 19.67
N LEU A 243 14.77 -4.87 18.99
CA LEU A 243 13.89 -5.17 17.85
C LEU A 243 14.67 -5.36 16.54
N GLU A 244 15.91 -5.84 16.62
CA GLU A 244 16.77 -6.13 15.47
C GLU A 244 17.11 -7.62 15.36
N ARG A 245 17.31 -8.13 14.14
CA ARG A 245 17.82 -9.49 13.92
C ARG A 245 18.97 -9.51 12.92
N ALA A 246 19.91 -10.43 13.14
CA ALA A 246 20.96 -10.75 12.19
C ALA A 246 20.69 -12.12 11.55
N VAL A 247 20.84 -12.19 10.23
CA VAL A 247 20.75 -13.44 9.46
C VAL A 247 22.03 -13.60 8.66
N VAL A 248 22.62 -14.78 8.63
CA VAL A 248 23.77 -15.12 7.78
C VAL A 248 23.30 -16.12 6.73
N VAL A 249 23.51 -15.80 5.45
CA VAL A 249 23.17 -16.68 4.33
C VAL A 249 24.45 -17.10 3.62
N GLU A 250 24.81 -18.38 3.68
CA GLU A 250 26.05 -18.88 3.09
C GLU A 250 25.97 -20.36 2.70
N THR A 251 26.88 -20.82 1.83
CA THR A 251 27.03 -22.24 1.52
C THR A 251 27.46 -23.07 2.72
N GLY A 252 26.99 -24.31 2.77
CA GLY A 252 27.27 -25.21 3.89
C GLY A 252 26.28 -26.36 3.97
N GLN A 253 26.25 -27.04 5.12
CA GLN A 253 25.27 -28.10 5.36
C GLN A 253 23.85 -27.51 5.30
N PRO A 254 22.93 -28.09 4.50
CA PRO A 254 21.57 -27.57 4.37
C PRO A 254 20.84 -27.51 5.71
N GLY A 255 20.34 -26.34 6.09
CA GLY A 255 19.56 -26.15 7.31
C GLY A 255 19.40 -24.70 7.72
N LEU A 256 18.55 -24.52 8.74
CA LEU A 256 18.43 -23.29 9.52
C LEU A 256 18.93 -23.57 10.95
N SER A 257 19.79 -22.71 11.48
CA SER A 257 20.23 -22.78 12.89
C SER A 257 20.21 -21.41 13.55
N VAL A 258 19.62 -21.32 14.75
CA VAL A 258 19.78 -20.17 15.64
C VAL A 258 21.07 -20.39 16.42
N GLU A 259 22.07 -19.57 16.13
CA GLU A 259 23.36 -19.56 16.81
C GLU A 259 23.30 -18.66 18.05
N ASN A 260 24.17 -18.89 19.05
CA ASN A 260 24.19 -18.13 20.30
C ASN A 260 22.82 -18.00 21.00
N VAL A 261 22.03 -19.09 20.96
CA VAL A 261 20.68 -19.25 21.51
C VAL A 261 20.53 -18.59 22.88
N GLY A 262 19.49 -17.76 23.04
CA GLY A 262 19.16 -17.15 24.33
C GLY A 262 20.08 -16.01 24.76
N THR A 263 20.90 -15.48 23.84
CA THR A 263 21.77 -14.32 24.10
C THR A 263 21.45 -13.16 23.15
N PRO A 264 21.81 -11.90 23.48
CA PRO A 264 21.68 -10.76 22.57
C PRO A 264 22.52 -10.87 21.27
N ALA A 265 23.45 -11.82 21.21
CA ALA A 265 24.28 -12.09 20.03
C ALA A 265 23.71 -13.24 19.16
N ALA A 266 22.45 -13.62 19.39
CA ALA A 266 21.80 -14.65 18.61
C ALA A 266 21.57 -14.20 17.15
N TYR A 267 21.87 -15.09 16.21
CA TYR A 267 21.64 -14.86 14.78
C TYR A 267 21.14 -16.15 14.12
N LEU A 268 20.41 -16.00 13.01
CA LEU A 268 19.95 -17.12 12.22
C LEU A 268 20.96 -17.41 11.12
N ARG A 269 21.49 -18.62 11.05
CA ARG A 269 22.25 -19.11 9.90
C ARG A 269 21.30 -19.86 8.97
N VAL A 270 21.31 -19.49 7.70
CA VAL A 270 20.62 -20.19 6.61
C VAL A 270 21.70 -20.73 5.69
N SER A 271 21.81 -22.05 5.61
CA SER A 271 22.87 -22.69 4.83
C SER A 271 22.35 -23.77 3.91
N GLY A 272 23.12 -24.06 2.85
CA GLY A 272 22.81 -25.03 1.81
C GLY A 272 23.53 -24.70 0.51
N ASP A 273 23.41 -25.58 -0.49
CA ASP A 273 24.03 -25.40 -1.80
C ASP A 273 22.99 -25.44 -2.92
N GLY A 274 23.11 -24.55 -3.90
CA GLY A 274 22.18 -24.46 -5.02
C GLY A 274 20.72 -24.37 -4.56
N GLU A 275 19.84 -25.17 -5.15
CA GLU A 275 18.41 -25.22 -4.80
C GLU A 275 18.14 -25.62 -3.34
N LYS A 276 19.08 -26.33 -2.67
CA LYS A 276 18.91 -26.70 -1.26
C LYS A 276 18.95 -25.49 -0.33
N LEU A 277 19.66 -24.43 -0.72
CA LEU A 277 19.70 -23.18 0.03
C LEU A 277 18.34 -22.47 -0.07
N SER A 278 17.82 -22.29 -1.28
CA SER A 278 16.49 -21.71 -1.52
C SER A 278 15.38 -22.51 -0.84
N ALA A 279 15.51 -23.84 -0.79
CA ALA A 279 14.57 -24.70 -0.05
C ALA A 279 14.51 -24.36 1.45
N GLN A 280 15.61 -23.95 2.09
CA GLN A 280 15.57 -23.55 3.51
C GLN A 280 14.73 -22.28 3.72
N VAL A 281 14.82 -21.32 2.79
CA VAL A 281 14.03 -20.08 2.85
C VAL A 281 12.53 -20.37 2.73
N SER A 282 12.14 -21.47 2.06
CA SER A 282 10.72 -21.83 1.87
C SER A 282 9.94 -22.04 3.18
N LEU A 283 10.62 -22.37 4.29
CA LEU A 283 9.97 -22.47 5.62
C LEU A 283 9.42 -21.11 6.08
N LEU A 284 10.14 -20.04 5.80
CA LEU A 284 9.72 -18.67 6.07
C LEU A 284 8.69 -18.22 5.02
N ALA A 285 8.95 -18.54 3.75
CA ALA A 285 8.06 -18.18 2.65
C ALA A 285 6.62 -18.67 2.87
N THR A 286 6.46 -19.94 3.21
CA THR A 286 5.16 -20.58 3.48
C THR A 286 4.55 -20.25 4.84
N ARG A 287 5.19 -19.37 5.62
CA ARG A 287 4.76 -18.96 6.98
C ARG A 287 4.61 -20.12 7.98
N LEU A 288 5.30 -21.24 7.74
CA LEU A 288 5.30 -22.41 8.61
C LEU A 288 6.39 -22.36 9.69
N GLN A 289 7.22 -21.32 9.69
CA GLN A 289 8.24 -21.07 10.72
C GLN A 289 7.74 -21.21 12.18
N PRO A 290 6.51 -20.82 12.58
CA PRO A 290 6.09 -20.94 13.98
C PRO A 290 6.03 -22.39 14.49
N LEU A 291 6.01 -23.37 13.58
CA LEU A 291 6.03 -24.81 13.90
C LEU A 291 7.45 -25.31 14.21
N ALA A 292 8.50 -24.60 13.79
CA ALA A 292 9.90 -24.98 14.02
C ALA A 292 10.37 -24.56 15.43
N GLN A 293 9.80 -25.19 16.46
CA GLN A 293 10.04 -24.90 17.88
C GLN A 293 11.40 -25.41 18.41
N SER A 294 12.38 -25.60 17.54
CA SER A 294 13.75 -26.00 17.84
C SER A 294 14.74 -24.93 17.38
N ALA A 295 15.96 -24.95 17.94
CA ALA A 295 17.04 -24.07 17.49
C ALA A 295 17.55 -24.43 16.09
N THR A 296 17.33 -25.66 15.64
CA THR A 296 17.75 -26.15 14.32
C THR A 296 16.59 -26.81 13.58
N ALA A 297 16.48 -26.56 12.28
CA ALA A 297 15.55 -27.26 11.40
C ALA A 297 16.19 -27.45 10.02
N ARG A 298 15.68 -28.41 9.25
CA ARG A 298 16.12 -28.64 7.88
C ARG A 298 14.91 -28.88 6.99
N VAL A 299 14.88 -28.17 5.88
CA VAL A 299 13.90 -28.36 4.83
C VAL A 299 14.46 -29.35 3.83
N ASP A 300 13.83 -30.52 3.75
CA ASP A 300 14.17 -31.57 2.78
C ASP A 300 13.70 -31.23 1.37
N GLN A 301 12.52 -30.62 1.27
CA GLN A 301 11.85 -30.26 0.04
C GLN A 301 11.20 -28.89 0.20
N ALA A 302 11.42 -28.01 -0.78
CA ALA A 302 10.83 -26.68 -0.77
C ALA A 302 9.29 -26.75 -0.74
N GLY A 303 8.68 -26.00 0.16
CA GLY A 303 7.24 -25.75 0.14
C GLY A 303 6.90 -24.66 -0.89
N ALA A 304 5.66 -24.67 -1.36
CA ALA A 304 5.10 -23.61 -2.20
C ALA A 304 3.64 -23.41 -1.84
N ASP A 305 3.20 -22.15 -1.80
CA ASP A 305 1.79 -21.81 -1.65
C ASP A 305 1.03 -22.12 -2.94
N SER A 306 -0.29 -22.36 -2.83
CA SER A 306 -1.10 -22.59 -4.03
C SER A 306 -1.17 -21.30 -4.86
N VAL A 307 -0.52 -21.30 -6.01
CA VAL A 307 -0.63 -20.18 -6.95
C VAL A 307 -2.05 -20.16 -7.50
N LEU A 308 -2.76 -19.04 -7.31
CA LEU A 308 -4.03 -18.80 -7.98
C LEU A 308 -3.78 -18.86 -9.49
N SER A 309 -4.42 -19.82 -10.15
CA SER A 309 -4.22 -20.09 -11.58
C SER A 309 -5.54 -19.96 -12.33
N GLY A 310 -5.44 -19.52 -13.58
CA GLY A 310 -6.58 -19.28 -14.45
C GLY A 310 -6.89 -17.80 -14.63
N ASP A 311 -7.88 -17.54 -15.48
CA ASP A 311 -8.30 -16.19 -15.84
C ASP A 311 -9.52 -15.71 -15.04
N THR A 312 -10.20 -16.60 -14.32
CA THR A 312 -11.35 -16.27 -13.47
C THR A 312 -11.06 -16.64 -12.02
N LEU A 313 -11.15 -15.66 -11.13
CA LEU A 313 -10.92 -15.80 -9.68
C LEU A 313 -12.16 -15.36 -8.90
N THR A 314 -12.47 -16.05 -7.81
CA THR A 314 -13.56 -15.65 -6.92
C THR A 314 -13.10 -14.59 -5.91
N PHE A 315 -14.03 -13.82 -5.36
CA PHE A 315 -13.73 -12.85 -4.31
C PHE A 315 -13.22 -13.55 -3.04
N SER A 316 -13.66 -14.78 -2.75
CA SER A 316 -13.06 -15.59 -1.67
C SER A 316 -11.61 -15.95 -1.92
N GLN A 317 -11.24 -16.35 -3.15
CA GLN A 317 -9.85 -16.66 -3.51
C GLN A 317 -8.96 -15.42 -3.41
N LEU A 318 -9.50 -14.23 -3.70
CA LEU A 318 -8.80 -12.96 -3.59
C LEU A 318 -8.79 -12.38 -2.17
N GLU A 319 -9.38 -13.07 -1.18
CA GLU A 319 -9.54 -12.57 0.20
C GLU A 319 -10.34 -11.26 0.29
N ALA A 320 -11.21 -11.05 -0.69
CA ALA A 320 -12.01 -9.85 -0.91
C ALA A 320 -13.51 -10.07 -0.61
N GLY A 321 -13.90 -11.29 -0.22
CA GLY A 321 -15.29 -11.69 0.04
C GLY A 321 -15.79 -11.39 1.47
N GLY A 322 -17.08 -11.64 1.71
CA GLY A 322 -17.68 -11.63 3.04
C GLY A 322 -17.86 -10.24 3.68
N ARG A 323 -17.72 -9.16 2.90
CA ARG A 323 -17.93 -7.79 3.37
C ARG A 323 -19.42 -7.52 3.56
N SER A 324 -19.81 -7.06 4.74
CA SER A 324 -21.19 -6.68 5.05
C SER A 324 -21.23 -5.32 5.77
N THR A 325 -22.34 -4.61 5.63
CA THR A 325 -22.62 -3.38 6.36
C THR A 325 -24.11 -3.29 6.68
N SER A 326 -24.44 -2.75 7.85
CA SER A 326 -25.79 -2.36 8.24
C SER A 326 -25.90 -0.83 8.28
N PHE A 327 -26.95 -0.25 7.72
CA PHE A 327 -27.12 1.21 7.62
C PHE A 327 -28.58 1.65 7.52
N LEU A 328 -28.86 2.90 7.90
CA LEU A 328 -30.21 3.49 7.89
C LEU A 328 -30.42 4.58 6.82
N LYS A 329 -29.33 5.15 6.29
CA LYS A 329 -29.37 6.22 5.28
C LYS A 329 -28.38 5.98 4.16
N THR A 330 -27.11 6.03 4.50
CA THR A 330 -26.02 5.88 3.54
C THR A 330 -24.92 5.09 4.17
N SER A 331 -24.29 4.24 3.40
CA SER A 331 -23.05 3.57 3.78
C SER A 331 -22.19 3.38 2.55
N THR A 332 -20.90 3.19 2.76
CA THR A 332 -19.95 2.84 1.71
C THR A 332 -19.33 1.52 2.05
N LEU A 333 -19.42 0.56 1.13
CA LEU A 333 -18.76 -0.73 1.24
C LEU A 333 -17.63 -0.79 0.20
N GLY A 334 -16.41 -1.04 0.64
CA GLY A 334 -15.23 -1.11 -0.23
C GLY A 334 -14.75 -2.55 -0.42
N VAL A 335 -14.33 -2.88 -1.63
CA VAL A 335 -13.57 -4.09 -1.96
C VAL A 335 -12.31 -3.67 -2.71
N SER A 336 -11.18 -4.25 -2.36
CA SER A 336 -9.89 -3.95 -2.98
C SER A 336 -9.23 -5.25 -3.42
N PHE A 337 -8.67 -5.27 -4.62
CA PHE A 337 -7.93 -6.41 -5.15
C PHE A 337 -6.47 -6.01 -5.38
N ASP A 338 -5.55 -6.80 -4.85
CA ASP A 338 -4.12 -6.66 -5.14
C ASP A 338 -3.84 -7.18 -6.56
N ARG A 339 -3.36 -6.29 -7.43
CA ARG A 339 -3.07 -6.61 -8.82
C ARG A 339 -2.05 -7.75 -8.96
N THR A 340 -1.14 -7.94 -8.01
CA THR A 340 -0.17 -9.04 -8.09
C THR A 340 -0.79 -10.42 -7.91
N LYS A 341 -1.97 -10.52 -7.26
CA LYS A 341 -2.72 -11.79 -7.10
C LYS A 341 -3.45 -12.20 -8.38
N LEU A 342 -3.66 -11.26 -9.30
CA LEU A 342 -4.31 -11.48 -10.59
C LEU A 342 -3.35 -12.16 -11.60
N GLY A 343 -2.06 -12.23 -11.28
CA GLY A 343 -1.06 -12.88 -12.12
C GLY A 343 -0.61 -12.01 -13.31
N PRO A 344 -0.07 -12.62 -14.38
CA PRO A 344 0.66 -11.89 -15.41
C PRO A 344 -0.24 -10.95 -16.21
N ARG A 345 0.41 -10.03 -16.94
CA ARG A 345 -0.19 -8.89 -17.66
C ARG A 345 -1.57 -9.15 -18.29
N PHE A 346 -2.48 -8.23 -18.02
CA PHE A 346 -3.84 -8.17 -18.52
C PHE A 346 -4.20 -6.73 -18.87
N ASP A 347 -5.12 -6.54 -19.80
CA ASP A 347 -5.56 -5.23 -20.31
C ASP A 347 -7.05 -4.95 -20.12
N GLY A 348 -7.79 -5.91 -19.55
CA GLY A 348 -9.21 -5.77 -19.20
C GLY A 348 -9.61 -6.69 -18.05
N ILE A 349 -10.65 -6.30 -17.30
CA ILE A 349 -11.27 -7.13 -16.26
C ILE A 349 -12.79 -7.06 -16.40
N GLN A 350 -13.46 -8.21 -16.32
CA GLN A 350 -14.90 -8.30 -16.13
C GLN A 350 -15.21 -8.75 -14.71
N VAL A 351 -16.06 -8.01 -14.01
CA VAL A 351 -16.52 -8.34 -12.66
C VAL A 351 -17.94 -8.87 -12.72
N HIS A 352 -18.19 -10.02 -12.09
CA HIS A 352 -19.52 -10.55 -11.82
C HIS A 352 -19.77 -10.49 -10.31
N LEU A 353 -20.47 -9.45 -9.87
CA LEU A 353 -20.76 -9.17 -8.48
C LEU A 353 -22.13 -9.74 -8.09
N LEU A 354 -22.10 -10.56 -7.05
CA LEU A 354 -23.27 -11.10 -6.37
C LEU A 354 -23.36 -10.49 -4.97
N ALA A 355 -24.55 -10.06 -4.56
CA ALA A 355 -24.77 -9.56 -3.20
C ALA A 355 -26.19 -9.87 -2.71
N ASP A 356 -26.33 -10.04 -1.39
CA ASP A 356 -27.61 -10.15 -0.70
C ASP A 356 -27.84 -8.89 0.15
N TYR A 357 -29.09 -8.46 0.26
CA TYR A 357 -29.47 -7.31 1.07
C TYR A 357 -30.86 -7.48 1.68
N THR A 358 -31.16 -6.71 2.73
CA THR A 358 -32.50 -6.72 3.33
C THR A 358 -33.54 -6.26 2.30
N PRO A 359 -34.54 -7.08 1.93
CA PRO A 359 -35.56 -6.71 0.95
C PRO A 359 -36.18 -5.35 1.22
N VAL A 360 -36.26 -4.50 0.20
CA VAL A 360 -36.70 -3.11 0.32
C VAL A 360 -38.22 -3.06 0.21
N PRO A 361 -38.95 -2.61 1.26
CA PRO A 361 -40.41 -2.48 1.20
C PRO A 361 -40.88 -1.56 0.06
N ALA A 362 -42.07 -1.81 -0.49
CA ALA A 362 -42.60 -1.07 -1.65
C ALA A 362 -42.68 0.47 -1.48
N ARG A 363 -42.71 0.95 -0.23
CA ARG A 363 -42.82 2.37 0.10
C ARG A 363 -41.47 3.02 0.40
N ASP A 364 -40.42 2.24 0.56
CA ASP A 364 -39.08 2.73 0.79
C ASP A 364 -38.31 2.80 -0.56
N ALA A 365 -37.21 3.53 -0.57
CA ALA A 365 -36.31 3.59 -1.71
C ALA A 365 -34.89 3.23 -1.31
N ALA A 366 -34.21 2.41 -2.12
CA ALA A 366 -32.80 2.15 -1.95
C ALA A 366 -32.09 2.06 -3.30
N SER A 367 -30.79 2.36 -3.29
CA SER A 367 -29.95 2.30 -4.49
C SER A 367 -28.52 1.93 -4.15
N VAL A 368 -27.87 1.28 -5.10
CA VAL A 368 -26.42 1.03 -5.09
C VAL A 368 -25.78 1.75 -6.27
N VAL A 369 -24.64 2.39 -6.03
CA VAL A 369 -23.76 2.93 -7.05
C VAL A 369 -22.37 2.35 -6.84
N ILE A 370 -21.87 1.61 -7.83
CA ILE A 370 -20.55 0.98 -7.79
C ILE A 370 -19.58 1.84 -8.58
N ARG A 371 -18.47 2.19 -7.95
CA ARG A 371 -17.41 3.00 -8.52
C ARG A 371 -16.10 2.25 -8.55
N ALA A 372 -15.35 2.42 -9.62
CA ALA A 372 -13.95 2.04 -9.69
C ALA A 372 -13.11 3.31 -9.83
N GLY A 373 -12.43 3.69 -8.75
CA GLY A 373 -11.89 5.05 -8.60
C GLY A 373 -13.00 6.10 -8.69
N GLN A 374 -12.91 7.02 -9.65
CA GLN A 374 -13.92 8.06 -9.88
C GLN A 374 -15.04 7.66 -10.85
N LEU A 375 -14.87 6.55 -11.58
CA LEU A 375 -15.79 6.11 -12.63
C LEU A 375 -16.95 5.29 -12.03
N VAL A 376 -18.19 5.63 -12.40
CA VAL A 376 -19.36 4.81 -12.07
C VAL A 376 -19.45 3.67 -13.07
N VAL A 377 -19.17 2.45 -12.62
CA VAL A 377 -19.18 1.24 -13.46
C VAL A 377 -20.54 0.53 -13.44
N TYR A 378 -21.33 0.74 -12.39
CA TYR A 378 -22.67 0.17 -12.27
C TYR A 378 -23.57 1.00 -11.35
N ARG A 379 -24.87 1.00 -11.61
CA ARG A 379 -25.88 1.59 -10.72
C ARG A 379 -27.21 0.84 -10.85
N ALA A 380 -27.90 0.61 -9.75
CA ALA A 380 -29.24 0.02 -9.76
C ALA A 380 -30.07 0.44 -8.53
N PRO A 381 -31.40 0.50 -8.66
CA PRO A 381 -32.27 0.47 -7.48
C PRO A 381 -32.20 -0.90 -6.79
N LEU A 382 -32.37 -0.93 -5.47
CA LEU A 382 -32.52 -2.16 -4.68
C LEU A 382 -34.01 -2.37 -4.39
N ASP A 383 -34.49 -3.61 -4.48
CA ASP A 383 -35.92 -3.93 -4.51
C ASP A 383 -36.32 -5.02 -3.49
N GLN A 384 -37.48 -5.63 -3.68
CA GLN A 384 -38.00 -6.67 -2.79
C GLN A 384 -37.33 -8.04 -2.95
N SER A 385 -36.47 -8.23 -3.95
CA SER A 385 -35.79 -9.50 -4.19
C SER A 385 -34.76 -9.81 -3.10
N GLY A 386 -34.19 -8.77 -2.48
CA GLY A 386 -33.07 -8.92 -1.54
C GLY A 386 -31.77 -9.39 -2.18
N ARG A 387 -31.65 -9.34 -3.52
CA ARG A 387 -30.50 -9.83 -4.26
C ARG A 387 -30.05 -8.87 -5.35
N LEU A 388 -28.74 -8.82 -5.56
CA LEU A 388 -28.08 -8.10 -6.65
C LEU A 388 -27.22 -9.07 -7.44
N ASP A 389 -27.41 -9.07 -8.76
CA ASP A 389 -26.59 -9.79 -9.73
C ASP A 389 -26.17 -8.78 -10.80
N ALA A 390 -24.89 -8.41 -10.79
CA ALA A 390 -24.36 -7.33 -11.61
C ALA A 390 -23.09 -7.77 -12.35
N THR A 391 -23.04 -7.50 -13.65
CA THR A 391 -21.85 -7.70 -14.47
C THR A 391 -21.44 -6.38 -15.11
N PHE A 392 -20.15 -6.03 -15.00
CA PHE A 392 -19.58 -4.83 -15.59
C PHE A 392 -18.09 -5.03 -15.89
N ASP A 393 -17.59 -4.29 -16.86
CA ASP A 393 -16.18 -4.32 -17.27
C ASP A 393 -15.43 -3.13 -16.65
N LEU A 394 -14.15 -3.35 -16.34
CA LEU A 394 -13.21 -2.33 -15.88
C LEU A 394 -12.22 -2.04 -17.00
N ASP A 395 -12.20 -0.78 -17.44
CA ASP A 395 -11.31 -0.30 -18.49
C ASP A 395 -9.86 -0.11 -17.99
N SER A 396 -8.92 -0.10 -18.93
CA SER A 396 -7.46 -0.08 -18.67
C SER A 396 -6.98 1.02 -17.73
N GLN A 397 -7.58 2.21 -17.75
CA GLN A 397 -7.17 3.33 -16.88
C GLN A 397 -7.36 3.03 -15.37
N VAL A 398 -8.31 2.16 -15.02
CA VAL A 398 -8.52 1.71 -13.63
C VAL A 398 -7.52 0.61 -13.25
N LEU A 399 -6.99 -0.10 -14.24
CA LEU A 399 -6.09 -1.24 -14.08
C LEU A 399 -4.62 -0.84 -13.90
N ASP A 400 -4.27 0.42 -14.19
CA ASP A 400 -2.91 0.94 -14.01
C ASP A 400 -2.51 1.07 -12.53
N GLN A 401 -3.47 0.99 -11.61
CA GLN A 401 -3.22 1.05 -10.17
C GLN A 401 -2.85 -0.32 -9.58
N GLN A 402 -2.03 -0.30 -8.54
CA GLN A 402 -1.61 -1.49 -7.80
C GLN A 402 -2.77 -2.16 -7.06
N PHE A 403 -3.71 -1.36 -6.53
CA PHE A 403 -4.94 -1.86 -5.91
C PHE A 403 -6.15 -1.45 -6.73
N ILE A 404 -6.92 -2.44 -7.18
CA ILE A 404 -8.16 -2.23 -7.91
C ILE A 404 -9.27 -2.10 -6.88
N ASN A 405 -9.74 -0.87 -6.68
CA ASN A 405 -10.73 -0.55 -5.65
C ASN A 405 -12.14 -0.41 -6.25
N LEU A 406 -13.07 -1.19 -5.73
CA LEU A 406 -14.50 -1.06 -5.98
C LEU A 406 -15.18 -0.48 -4.74
N GLN A 407 -15.77 0.71 -4.88
CA GLN A 407 -16.53 1.36 -3.82
C GLN A 407 -18.02 1.31 -4.15
N LEU A 408 -18.80 0.70 -3.27
CA LEU A 408 -20.24 0.63 -3.36
C LEU A 408 -20.83 1.70 -2.44
N ALA A 409 -21.36 2.76 -3.03
CA ALA A 409 -22.15 3.75 -2.32
C ALA A 409 -23.60 3.27 -2.23
N LEU A 410 -24.05 3.01 -1.01
CA LEU A 410 -25.38 2.52 -0.69
C LEU A 410 -26.22 3.67 -0.15
N THR A 411 -27.47 3.75 -0.58
CA THR A 411 -28.44 4.71 -0.09
C THR A 411 -29.75 3.99 0.20
N TYR A 412 -30.34 4.25 1.37
CA TYR A 412 -31.64 3.77 1.81
C TYR A 412 -32.42 4.97 2.36
N THR A 413 -33.67 5.10 1.93
CA THR A 413 -34.59 6.17 2.29
C THR A 413 -35.90 5.52 2.72
N PRO A 414 -36.13 5.34 4.02
CA PRO A 414 -37.39 4.80 4.53
C PRO A 414 -38.54 5.82 4.37
N ASP A 415 -39.76 5.34 4.16
CA ASP A 415 -40.99 6.17 4.14
C ASP A 415 -41.32 6.72 5.53
N GLN A 416 -40.91 6.01 6.59
CA GLN A 416 -41.15 6.39 7.98
C GLN A 416 -40.13 7.45 8.44
N PRO A 417 -40.56 8.46 9.22
CA PRO A 417 -39.62 9.41 9.83
C PRO A 417 -38.64 8.71 10.77
N CYS A 418 -37.37 9.16 10.77
CA CYS A 418 -36.29 8.74 11.68
C CYS A 418 -36.83 8.58 13.12
N GLY A 419 -36.92 7.35 13.62
CA GLY A 419 -37.40 7.01 14.97
C GLY A 419 -36.82 5.68 15.45
N PRO A 420 -36.98 5.31 16.74
CA PRO A 420 -36.36 4.11 17.32
C PRO A 420 -36.86 2.78 16.74
N LEU A 421 -37.89 2.84 15.90
CA LEU A 421 -38.52 1.69 15.22
C LEU A 421 -38.10 1.57 13.75
N VAL A 422 -37.22 2.43 13.23
CA VAL A 422 -36.71 2.32 11.86
C VAL A 422 -35.65 1.22 11.81
N SER A 423 -35.92 0.17 11.03
CA SER A 423 -35.00 -0.95 10.84
C SER A 423 -33.86 -0.58 9.89
N SER A 424 -32.64 -0.95 10.26
CA SER A 424 -31.48 -0.84 9.37
C SER A 424 -31.56 -1.85 8.22
N MET A 425 -31.03 -1.45 7.07
CA MET A 425 -30.82 -2.32 5.92
C MET A 425 -29.42 -2.92 6.00
N THR A 426 -29.31 -4.23 5.80
CA THR A 426 -28.01 -4.91 5.63
C THR A 426 -27.73 -5.10 4.14
N PHE A 427 -26.47 -4.94 3.74
CA PHE A 427 -25.97 -5.29 2.41
C PHE A 427 -24.69 -6.11 2.56
N GLN A 428 -24.58 -7.23 1.85
CA GLN A 428 -23.47 -8.16 1.94
C GLN A 428 -23.03 -8.65 0.56
N ILE A 429 -21.73 -8.57 0.28
CA ILE A 429 -21.14 -9.11 -0.95
C ILE A 429 -20.93 -10.61 -0.81
N ASP A 430 -21.46 -11.38 -1.75
CA ASP A 430 -21.31 -12.83 -1.79
C ASP A 430 -19.86 -13.18 -2.20
N PRO A 431 -19.15 -14.01 -1.42
CA PRO A 431 -17.79 -14.45 -1.73
C PRO A 431 -17.64 -15.22 -3.05
N ARG A 432 -18.75 -15.70 -3.64
CA ARG A 432 -18.80 -16.37 -4.96
C ARG A 432 -18.76 -15.41 -6.13
N SER A 433 -18.84 -14.09 -5.91
CA SER A 433 -18.57 -13.08 -6.93
C SER A 433 -17.25 -13.38 -7.64
N THR A 434 -17.15 -13.11 -8.93
CA THR A 434 -15.97 -13.45 -9.73
C THR A 434 -15.37 -12.25 -10.44
N LEU A 435 -14.10 -12.38 -10.76
CA LEU A 435 -13.31 -11.46 -11.56
C LEU A 435 -12.65 -12.27 -12.68
N THR A 436 -12.93 -11.91 -13.94
CA THR A 436 -12.36 -12.54 -15.13
C THR A 436 -11.42 -11.58 -15.84
N MET A 437 -10.18 -11.97 -16.06
CA MET A 437 -9.13 -11.16 -16.68
C MET A 437 -9.03 -11.41 -18.18
N HIS A 438 -8.81 -10.35 -18.94
CA HIS A 438 -8.39 -10.45 -20.33
C HIS A 438 -6.87 -10.37 -20.42
N ARG A 439 -6.21 -11.49 -20.73
CA ARG A 439 -4.74 -11.58 -20.81
C ARG A 439 -4.23 -10.86 -22.06
N GLY A 440 -3.20 -10.02 -21.88
CA GLY A 440 -2.67 -9.22 -22.97
C GLY A 440 -2.14 -7.87 -22.51
N GLY A 441 -1.87 -6.99 -23.48
CA GLY A 441 -1.42 -5.63 -23.26
C GLY A 441 0.10 -5.40 -23.45
N PRO A 442 0.50 -4.15 -23.75
CA PRO A 442 1.90 -3.76 -23.83
C PRO A 442 2.57 -3.75 -22.44
N PRO A 443 3.90 -3.94 -22.35
CA PRO A 443 4.62 -3.79 -21.08
C PRO A 443 4.42 -2.41 -20.47
N LEU A 444 4.20 -2.39 -19.16
CA LEU A 444 4.10 -1.16 -18.42
C LEU A 444 5.48 -0.55 -18.17
N GLY A 445 5.58 0.77 -18.30
CA GLY A 445 6.76 1.53 -17.94
C GLY A 445 6.54 2.33 -16.66
N GLY A 446 7.61 2.88 -16.11
CA GLY A 446 7.56 3.72 -14.92
C GLY A 446 7.55 2.95 -13.61
N PHE A 447 7.75 3.66 -12.51
CA PHE A 447 7.82 3.08 -11.16
C PHE A 447 6.53 2.36 -10.75
N GLY A 448 5.37 2.87 -11.18
CA GLY A 448 4.06 2.29 -10.91
C GLY A 448 3.78 0.95 -11.61
N ALA A 449 4.63 0.51 -12.53
CA ALA A 449 4.53 -0.81 -13.15
C ALA A 449 4.85 -1.96 -12.16
N PHE A 450 5.60 -1.66 -11.09
CA PHE A 450 6.03 -2.60 -10.08
C PHE A 450 5.18 -2.43 -8.82
N PRO A 451 4.82 -3.52 -8.13
CA PRO A 451 5.33 -4.90 -8.22
C PRO A 451 4.72 -5.78 -9.32
N SER A 452 3.65 -5.35 -9.99
CA SER A 452 2.86 -6.19 -10.90
C SER A 452 3.68 -6.85 -12.03
N GLU A 453 4.63 -6.14 -12.65
CA GLU A 453 5.47 -6.69 -13.72
C GLU A 453 6.59 -7.64 -13.23
N PHE A 454 6.81 -7.74 -11.92
CA PHE A 454 7.74 -8.70 -11.30
C PHE A 454 7.04 -9.90 -10.64
N SER A 455 5.71 -9.88 -10.57
CA SER A 455 4.94 -10.95 -9.91
C SER A 455 4.75 -12.18 -10.81
N PRO A 456 4.94 -13.41 -10.30
CA PRO A 456 5.63 -13.74 -9.04
C PRO A 456 7.15 -13.89 -9.24
N GLN A 457 7.65 -13.99 -10.46
CA GLN A 457 9.05 -14.30 -10.76
C GLN A 457 9.66 -13.28 -11.73
N PHE A 458 10.88 -12.84 -11.43
CA PHE A 458 11.67 -11.95 -12.28
C PHE A 458 13.15 -12.29 -12.17
N LEU A 459 13.94 -11.83 -13.14
CA LEU A 459 15.38 -12.06 -13.18
C LEU A 459 16.14 -10.92 -12.50
N VAL A 460 17.26 -11.25 -11.88
CA VAL A 460 18.19 -10.28 -11.30
C VAL A 460 19.56 -10.50 -11.92
N ALA A 461 20.18 -9.43 -12.42
CA ALA A 461 21.55 -9.49 -12.93
C ALA A 461 22.42 -8.43 -12.25
N LEU A 462 23.59 -8.88 -11.81
CA LEU A 462 24.65 -8.06 -11.21
C LEU A 462 25.88 -8.17 -12.11
N ASP A 463 26.45 -7.06 -12.57
CA ASP A 463 27.61 -7.08 -13.49
C ASP A 463 28.99 -7.19 -12.80
N GLY A 464 29.02 -7.19 -11.46
CA GLY A 464 30.24 -7.28 -10.66
C GLY A 464 31.05 -5.99 -10.58
N SER A 465 30.53 -4.86 -11.07
CA SER A 465 31.25 -3.56 -11.06
C SER A 465 31.26 -2.85 -9.71
N SER A 466 30.55 -3.36 -8.70
CA SER A 466 30.61 -2.87 -7.31
C SER A 466 30.44 -4.01 -6.30
N PRO A 467 31.11 -3.95 -5.14
CA PRO A 467 30.90 -4.90 -4.04
C PRO A 467 29.51 -4.79 -3.40
N ASP A 468 28.80 -3.67 -3.60
CA ASP A 468 27.51 -3.37 -2.95
C ASP A 468 26.29 -3.67 -3.84
N GLN A 469 26.48 -4.28 -5.02
CA GLN A 469 25.40 -4.52 -5.97
C GLN A 469 24.28 -5.41 -5.43
N LEU A 470 24.63 -6.42 -4.63
CA LEU A 470 23.63 -7.25 -3.95
C LEU A 470 22.80 -6.42 -2.96
N SER A 471 23.41 -5.45 -2.28
CA SER A 471 22.72 -4.52 -1.38
C SER A 471 21.76 -3.60 -2.14
N TYR A 472 22.19 -3.06 -3.28
CA TYR A 472 21.31 -2.27 -4.16
C TYR A 472 20.14 -3.09 -4.70
N ALA A 473 20.40 -4.31 -5.16
CA ALA A 473 19.34 -5.20 -5.61
C ALA A 473 18.36 -5.50 -4.49
N ALA A 474 18.84 -5.83 -3.28
CA ALA A 474 18.01 -6.11 -2.12
C ALA A 474 17.14 -4.91 -1.71
N ARG A 475 17.66 -3.68 -1.75
CA ARG A 475 16.87 -2.47 -1.46
C ARG A 475 15.73 -2.26 -2.47
N VAL A 476 15.97 -2.50 -3.77
CA VAL A 476 14.89 -2.49 -4.77
C VAL A 476 13.87 -3.59 -4.51
N VAL A 477 14.33 -4.82 -4.26
CA VAL A 477 13.45 -5.96 -3.99
C VAL A 477 12.60 -5.71 -2.73
N ALA A 478 13.19 -5.15 -1.68
CA ALA A 478 12.50 -4.79 -0.45
C ALA A 478 11.42 -3.74 -0.69
N ALA A 479 11.78 -2.65 -1.39
CA ALA A 479 10.85 -1.57 -1.71
C ALA A 479 9.67 -2.04 -2.57
N ILE A 480 9.92 -2.93 -3.55
CA ILE A 480 8.87 -3.51 -4.40
C ILE A 480 8.03 -4.54 -3.61
N ALA A 481 8.65 -5.40 -2.80
CA ALA A 481 7.96 -6.42 -2.01
C ALA A 481 7.00 -5.82 -0.98
N ARG A 482 7.32 -4.64 -0.42
CA ARG A 482 6.45 -3.90 0.49
C ARG A 482 5.09 -3.55 -0.12
N LEU A 483 5.01 -3.43 -1.44
CA LEU A 483 3.81 -3.03 -2.19
C LEU A 483 2.90 -4.21 -2.58
N THR A 484 3.28 -5.45 -2.25
CA THR A 484 2.54 -6.65 -2.64
C THR A 484 2.40 -7.65 -1.51
N SER A 485 1.26 -8.35 -1.49
CA SER A 485 1.04 -9.51 -0.63
C SER A 485 1.50 -10.83 -1.26
N THR A 486 1.84 -10.84 -2.55
CA THR A 486 2.29 -12.02 -3.30
C THR A 486 3.78 -12.27 -3.08
N GLU A 487 4.20 -13.54 -3.10
CA GLU A 487 5.63 -13.85 -3.11
C GLU A 487 6.32 -13.32 -4.36
N LEU A 488 7.43 -12.62 -4.16
CA LEU A 488 8.37 -12.32 -5.23
C LEU A 488 9.52 -13.32 -5.16
N THR A 489 9.77 -13.98 -6.28
CA THR A 489 10.79 -15.02 -6.48
C THR A 489 11.87 -14.50 -7.44
N PRO A 490 12.79 -13.65 -6.96
CA PRO A 490 13.92 -13.20 -7.77
C PRO A 490 14.79 -14.39 -8.17
N LYS A 491 15.29 -14.40 -9.42
CA LYS A 491 16.28 -15.39 -9.86
C LYS A 491 17.54 -14.74 -10.38
N VAL A 492 18.69 -15.10 -9.81
CA VAL A 492 19.96 -14.47 -10.15
C VAL A 492 20.57 -15.15 -11.39
N VAL A 493 20.86 -14.36 -12.40
CA VAL A 493 21.45 -14.79 -13.68
C VAL A 493 22.54 -13.81 -14.13
N ASP A 494 23.34 -14.20 -15.12
CA ASP A 494 24.29 -13.28 -15.73
C ASP A 494 23.58 -12.17 -16.54
N LEU A 495 24.29 -11.07 -16.77
CA LEU A 495 23.75 -9.89 -17.47
C LEU A 495 23.21 -10.21 -18.86
N GLN A 496 23.86 -11.08 -19.63
CA GLN A 496 23.43 -11.39 -20.99
C GLN A 496 22.14 -12.23 -21.00
N THR A 497 22.03 -13.18 -20.07
CA THR A 497 20.79 -13.93 -19.85
C THR A 497 19.65 -13.01 -19.45
N ALA A 498 19.87 -12.09 -18.49
CA ALA A 498 18.85 -11.11 -18.12
C ALA A 498 18.49 -10.18 -19.29
N VAL A 499 19.46 -9.69 -20.06
CA VAL A 499 19.21 -8.82 -21.21
C VAL A 499 18.39 -9.51 -22.30
N SER A 500 18.58 -10.82 -22.51
CA SER A 500 17.93 -11.56 -23.61
C SER A 500 16.56 -12.14 -23.25
N ALA A 501 16.23 -12.27 -21.96
CA ALA A 501 14.99 -12.88 -21.48
C ALA A 501 13.73 -12.04 -21.77
N SER A 502 12.57 -12.70 -21.83
CA SER A 502 11.24 -12.06 -21.91
C SER A 502 10.59 -11.86 -20.54
N SER A 503 11.18 -12.37 -19.45
CA SER A 503 10.74 -12.09 -18.09
C SER A 503 11.18 -10.71 -17.64
N GLY A 504 10.42 -10.11 -16.71
CA GLY A 504 10.82 -8.87 -16.04
C GLY A 504 12.21 -9.01 -15.42
N ALA A 505 12.98 -7.92 -15.39
CA ALA A 505 14.37 -7.95 -14.92
C ALA A 505 14.72 -6.75 -14.05
N LEU A 506 15.42 -7.02 -12.95
CA LEU A 506 16.17 -6.05 -12.17
C LEU A 506 17.65 -6.17 -12.56
N ILE A 507 18.23 -5.10 -13.09
CA ILE A 507 19.61 -5.09 -13.54
C ILE A 507 20.37 -4.04 -12.73
N VAL A 508 21.43 -4.47 -12.06
CA VAL A 508 22.36 -3.59 -11.35
C VAL A 508 23.70 -3.66 -12.08
N ALA A 509 23.99 -2.63 -12.87
CA ALA A 509 25.17 -2.63 -13.73
C ALA A 509 25.70 -1.22 -14.00
N ASN A 510 27.01 -1.11 -14.22
CA ASN A 510 27.61 0.14 -14.65
C ASN A 510 27.15 0.51 -16.07
N SER A 511 27.02 1.80 -16.37
CA SER A 511 26.51 2.22 -17.67
C SER A 511 27.39 1.75 -18.84
N ALA A 512 28.70 1.57 -18.62
CA ALA A 512 29.63 1.02 -19.61
C ALA A 512 29.35 -0.45 -19.99
N ALA A 513 28.78 -1.24 -19.08
CA ALA A 513 28.31 -2.59 -19.40
C ALA A 513 26.98 -2.54 -20.16
N ILE A 514 26.08 -1.63 -19.79
CA ILE A 514 24.76 -1.46 -20.44
C ILE A 514 24.90 -1.01 -21.89
N THR A 515 25.85 -0.14 -22.23
CA THR A 515 26.07 0.32 -23.62
C THR A 515 26.50 -0.79 -24.58
N GLN A 516 26.97 -1.93 -24.05
CA GLN A 516 27.31 -3.12 -24.84
C GLN A 516 26.10 -4.04 -25.08
N THR A 517 24.94 -3.69 -24.53
CA THR A 517 23.70 -4.46 -24.65
C THR A 517 22.74 -3.80 -25.66
N SER A 518 21.62 -4.46 -25.92
CA SER A 518 20.51 -3.89 -26.71
C SER A 518 19.44 -3.23 -25.84
N LEU A 519 19.71 -3.02 -24.54
CA LEU A 519 18.80 -2.28 -23.67
C LEU A 519 18.78 -0.81 -24.09
N ASN A 520 17.57 -0.25 -24.09
CA ASN A 520 17.36 1.16 -24.39
C ASN A 520 16.74 1.85 -23.18
N PRO A 521 17.52 2.20 -22.14
CA PRO A 521 17.00 2.87 -20.94
C PRO A 521 16.63 4.35 -21.22
N PRO A 522 15.71 4.95 -20.45
CA PRO A 522 15.37 6.39 -20.56
C PRO A 522 16.58 7.34 -20.45
N VAL A 523 17.55 7.00 -19.61
CA VAL A 523 18.85 7.67 -19.48
C VAL A 523 19.96 6.68 -19.80
N SER A 524 20.77 7.02 -20.78
CA SER A 524 21.97 6.29 -21.18
C SER A 524 23.19 7.20 -21.19
N GLY A 525 24.39 6.63 -21.28
CA GLY A 525 25.60 7.43 -21.32
C GLY A 525 26.82 6.71 -20.76
N ASP A 526 27.96 7.38 -20.87
CA ASP A 526 29.22 6.92 -20.30
C ASP A 526 30.04 8.15 -19.85
N GLY A 527 30.61 8.05 -18.64
CA GLY A 527 31.29 9.15 -17.97
C GLY A 527 30.42 10.40 -17.87
N SER A 528 30.88 11.47 -18.52
CA SER A 528 30.19 12.76 -18.53
C SER A 528 29.18 12.93 -19.66
N SER A 529 29.20 12.09 -20.70
CA SER A 529 28.25 12.18 -21.81
C SER A 529 26.98 11.43 -21.48
N ILE A 530 25.93 12.15 -21.14
CA ILE A 530 24.60 11.59 -20.81
C ILE A 530 23.63 11.89 -21.94
N ASN A 531 22.80 10.91 -22.25
CA ASN A 531 21.77 10.96 -23.28
C ASN A 531 20.40 10.65 -22.65
N PHE A 532 19.44 11.52 -22.90
CA PHE A 532 18.06 11.37 -22.48
C PHE A 532 17.21 11.00 -23.70
N GLU A 533 16.58 9.83 -23.64
CA GLU A 533 15.77 9.23 -24.71
C GLU A 533 14.39 9.88 -24.82
N LEU A 534 14.40 11.16 -25.21
CA LEU A 534 13.23 11.94 -25.59
C LEU A 534 12.90 11.72 -27.08
N PRO A 535 11.71 12.13 -27.57
CA PRO A 535 11.37 12.07 -29.00
C PRO A 535 12.44 12.71 -29.92
N THR A 536 13.14 13.72 -29.41
CA THR A 536 14.41 14.19 -29.96
C THR A 536 15.48 14.05 -28.89
N ALA A 537 16.46 13.17 -29.12
CA ALA A 537 17.50 12.84 -28.14
C ALA A 537 18.21 14.10 -27.62
N LEU A 538 18.24 14.26 -26.29
CA LEU A 538 18.95 15.35 -25.62
C LEU A 538 20.25 14.80 -25.05
N ARG A 539 21.38 15.31 -25.57
CA ARG A 539 22.71 14.96 -25.07
C ARG A 539 23.24 16.08 -24.19
N VAL A 540 23.63 15.75 -22.97
CA VAL A 540 24.16 16.69 -21.98
C VAL A 540 25.52 16.19 -21.50
N ASN A 541 26.44 17.14 -21.29
CA ASN A 541 27.69 16.84 -20.61
C ASN A 541 27.55 17.18 -19.11
N ILE A 542 27.59 16.17 -18.24
CA ILE A 542 27.56 16.33 -16.78
C ILE A 542 28.89 15.82 -16.23
N SER A 543 29.76 16.74 -15.81
CA SER A 543 31.17 16.46 -15.55
C SER A 543 31.42 15.37 -14.50
N ASP A 544 30.59 15.32 -13.45
CA ASP A 544 30.74 14.36 -12.34
C ASP A 544 29.89 13.09 -12.50
N GLY A 545 29.20 12.95 -13.64
CA GLY A 545 28.31 11.84 -13.94
C GLY A 545 26.98 11.86 -13.17
N LEU A 546 26.26 10.75 -13.28
CA LEU A 546 24.91 10.60 -12.76
C LEU A 546 24.70 9.16 -12.25
N GLY A 547 24.15 9.04 -11.03
CA GLY A 547 23.53 7.80 -10.57
C GLY A 547 22.04 7.82 -10.91
N SER A 548 21.48 6.68 -11.32
CA SER A 548 20.05 6.58 -11.64
C SER A 548 19.45 5.22 -11.30
N ILE A 549 18.18 5.24 -10.88
CA ILE A 549 17.27 4.10 -10.86
C ILE A 549 16.20 4.39 -11.91
N GLN A 550 16.00 3.47 -12.85
CA GLN A 550 15.11 3.68 -13.99
C GLN A 550 14.16 2.50 -14.13
N ALA A 551 12.88 2.77 -14.38
CA ALA A 551 11.83 1.79 -14.50
C ALA A 551 11.15 1.95 -15.86
N PHE A 552 11.36 1.01 -16.80
CA PHE A 552 10.91 1.20 -18.18
C PHE A 552 10.45 -0.09 -18.85
N ALA A 553 9.58 0.08 -19.84
CA ALA A 553 9.16 -0.99 -20.74
C ALA A 553 10.25 -1.31 -21.78
N ASP A 554 10.45 -2.59 -22.07
CA ASP A 554 11.29 -3.13 -23.15
C ASP A 554 10.38 -3.84 -24.18
N PRO A 555 9.74 -3.10 -25.11
CA PRO A 555 8.80 -3.65 -26.07
C PRO A 555 9.37 -4.79 -26.93
N PRO A 556 10.63 -4.76 -27.41
CA PRO A 556 11.23 -5.87 -28.16
C PRO A 556 11.17 -7.22 -27.43
N ARG A 557 11.17 -7.22 -26.10
CA ARG A 557 11.10 -8.44 -25.26
C ARG A 557 9.78 -8.57 -24.51
N ASN A 558 8.85 -7.65 -24.76
CA ASN A 558 7.52 -7.61 -24.16
C ASN A 558 7.53 -7.64 -22.62
N ARG A 559 8.46 -6.92 -21.99
CA ARG A 559 8.70 -6.97 -20.53
C ARG A 559 8.95 -5.59 -19.94
N SER A 560 9.09 -5.54 -18.62
CA SER A 560 9.46 -4.33 -17.87
C SER A 560 10.78 -4.55 -17.13
N VAL A 561 11.59 -3.50 -17.05
CA VAL A 561 12.95 -3.54 -16.50
C VAL A 561 13.13 -2.45 -15.46
N VAL A 562 13.69 -2.82 -14.31
CA VAL A 562 14.30 -1.88 -13.37
C VAL A 562 15.81 -1.91 -13.59
N LEU A 563 16.41 -0.76 -13.89
CA LEU A 563 17.85 -0.59 -14.06
C LEU A 563 18.39 0.32 -12.95
N VAL A 564 19.29 -0.20 -12.14
CA VAL A 564 20.12 0.59 -11.21
C VAL A 564 21.50 0.74 -11.85
N THR A 565 21.89 1.99 -12.14
CA THR A 565 23.12 2.25 -12.88
C THR A 565 23.78 3.57 -12.48
N THR A 566 25.06 3.71 -12.81
CA THR A 566 25.84 4.93 -12.65
C THR A 566 26.73 5.11 -13.87
N THR A 567 26.94 6.36 -14.30
CA THR A 567 27.89 6.69 -15.37
C THR A 567 29.31 6.89 -14.89
N THR A 568 29.51 7.04 -13.58
CA THR A 568 30.81 7.24 -12.94
C THR A 568 30.94 6.33 -11.73
N GLN A 569 30.70 6.86 -10.52
CA GLN A 569 30.91 6.17 -9.25
C GLN A 569 29.61 5.70 -8.62
N TRP A 570 29.65 4.56 -7.92
CA TRP A 570 28.49 3.97 -7.25
C TRP A 570 28.00 4.77 -6.04
N GLY A 571 28.84 5.62 -5.44
CA GLY A 571 28.44 6.54 -4.36
C GLY A 571 27.33 7.54 -4.72
N LEU A 572 27.03 7.72 -6.02
CA LEU A 572 25.87 8.50 -6.48
C LEU A 572 24.55 7.74 -6.30
N VAL A 573 24.57 6.41 -6.41
CA VAL A 573 23.40 5.53 -6.25
C VAL A 573 22.98 5.44 -4.78
N ASP A 574 23.93 5.45 -3.85
CA ASP A 574 23.64 5.44 -2.40
C ASP A 574 22.67 6.56 -1.98
N ARG A 575 22.79 7.72 -2.62
CA ARG A 575 21.95 8.89 -2.36
C ARG A 575 20.50 8.66 -2.80
N LEU A 576 20.29 7.94 -3.90
CA LEU A 576 18.95 7.62 -4.42
C LEU A 576 18.20 6.73 -3.46
N PHE A 577 18.87 5.69 -2.95
CA PHE A 577 18.23 4.82 -1.98
C PHE A 577 18.07 5.47 -0.60
N SER A 578 18.96 6.39 -0.21
CA SER A 578 18.75 7.20 1.00
C SER A 578 17.49 8.08 0.91
N TYR A 579 17.10 8.48 -0.30
CA TYR A 579 15.84 9.19 -0.56
C TYR A 579 14.63 8.25 -0.47
N ILE A 580 14.71 7.05 -1.06
CA ILE A 580 13.64 6.02 -0.98
C ILE A 580 13.42 5.55 0.47
N ASP A 581 14.50 5.39 1.24
CA ASP A 581 14.43 4.92 2.63
C ASP A 581 14.05 6.04 3.62
N GLY A 582 14.11 7.31 3.20
CA GLY A 582 14.06 8.48 4.07
C GLY A 582 12.82 9.36 3.90
N SER A 583 11.80 9.18 4.76
CA SER A 583 10.80 10.17 5.19
C SER A 583 9.96 10.99 4.17
N VAL A 584 10.15 10.87 2.85
CA VAL A 584 9.40 11.70 1.87
C VAL A 584 8.70 10.88 0.78
N GLU A 585 9.28 9.81 0.22
CA GLU A 585 8.61 8.99 -0.82
C GLU A 585 9.02 7.51 -0.76
N ASP A 586 8.08 6.62 -0.41
CA ASP A 586 8.21 5.16 -0.64
C ASP A 586 8.20 4.86 -2.15
N TRP A 587 8.65 3.69 -2.60
CA TRP A 587 8.62 3.32 -4.04
C TRP A 587 7.24 3.56 -4.67
N GLY A 588 6.17 3.27 -3.94
CA GLY A 588 4.79 3.50 -4.38
C GLY A 588 4.41 4.98 -4.57
N GLN A 589 5.22 5.91 -4.10
CA GLN A 589 5.05 7.36 -4.27
C GLN A 589 5.90 7.92 -5.42
N LEU A 590 6.83 7.13 -5.97
CA LEU A 590 7.64 7.56 -7.10
C LEU A 590 6.76 7.72 -8.35
N THR A 591 6.90 8.87 -9.03
CA THR A 591 6.20 9.16 -10.28
C THR A 591 7.15 9.07 -11.48
N GLY A 592 6.64 8.83 -12.69
CA GLY A 592 7.49 8.76 -13.89
C GLY A 592 8.33 7.48 -13.97
N ASP A 593 9.50 7.58 -14.59
CA ASP A 593 10.34 6.43 -15.00
C ASP A 593 11.82 6.55 -14.62
N VAL A 594 12.26 7.67 -14.04
CA VAL A 594 13.66 7.90 -13.67
C VAL A 594 13.78 8.65 -12.34
N LEU A 595 14.55 8.06 -11.43
CA LEU A 595 15.07 8.71 -10.23
C LEU A 595 16.57 8.89 -10.40
N ALA A 596 17.07 10.12 -10.35
CA ALA A 596 18.48 10.39 -10.64
C ALA A 596 19.10 11.46 -9.74
N ALA A 597 20.42 11.35 -9.52
CA ALA A 597 21.18 12.28 -8.70
C ALA A 597 22.62 12.40 -9.24
N GLY A 598 23.08 13.65 -9.35
CA GLY A 598 24.49 13.97 -9.63
C GLY A 598 25.26 14.28 -8.35
N ALA A 599 26.50 14.76 -8.49
CA ALA A 599 27.38 15.08 -7.37
C ALA A 599 26.81 16.11 -6.38
N GLY A 600 25.94 17.02 -6.85
CA GLY A 600 25.23 18.01 -6.03
C GLY A 600 24.26 17.41 -5.01
N GLY A 601 23.84 16.15 -5.17
CA GLY A 601 23.08 15.40 -4.16
C GLY A 601 21.57 15.63 -4.13
N THR A 602 21.03 16.61 -4.88
CA THR A 602 19.58 16.74 -5.06
C THR A 602 19.06 15.60 -5.91
N VAL A 603 18.16 14.79 -5.34
CA VAL A 603 17.47 13.72 -6.06
C VAL A 603 16.33 14.32 -6.88
N ALA A 604 16.24 13.91 -8.15
CA ALA A 604 15.19 14.32 -9.06
C ALA A 604 14.37 13.10 -9.48
N ASN A 605 13.06 13.18 -9.30
CA ASN A 605 12.08 12.21 -9.78
C ASN A 605 11.41 12.75 -11.05
N VAL A 606 11.64 12.11 -12.20
CA VAL A 606 11.25 12.65 -13.51
C VAL A 606 10.63 11.59 -14.42
N SER A 607 9.81 12.07 -15.35
CA SER A 607 9.24 11.27 -16.45
C SER A 607 9.91 11.67 -17.76
N ILE A 608 10.72 10.79 -18.34
CA ILE A 608 11.39 10.97 -19.64
C ILE A 608 10.56 10.34 -20.75
N ARG A 609 10.12 9.09 -20.55
CA ARG A 609 9.16 8.42 -21.42
C ARG A 609 7.83 8.43 -20.71
N PRO A 610 6.98 9.46 -20.91
CA PRO A 610 5.66 9.47 -20.30
C PRO A 610 4.96 8.17 -20.66
N ALA A 611 4.40 7.49 -19.66
CA ALA A 611 3.48 6.38 -19.89
C ALA A 611 2.50 6.88 -20.95
N SER A 612 2.45 6.19 -22.08
CA SER A 612 1.56 6.58 -23.16
C SER A 612 0.15 6.62 -22.60
N ASN A 613 -0.37 7.82 -22.36
CA ASN A 613 -1.80 8.06 -22.35
C ASN A 613 -2.27 7.66 -23.75
N VAL A 614 -2.57 6.37 -23.95
CA VAL A 614 -3.27 5.92 -25.15
C VAL A 614 -4.71 6.38 -25.01
N PHE A 615 -4.89 7.67 -25.17
CA PHE A 615 -6.08 8.20 -25.79
C PHE A 615 -5.70 8.61 -27.21
N GLU A 616 -5.45 7.62 -28.07
CA GLU A 616 -6.03 7.75 -29.39
C GLU A 616 -7.48 7.30 -29.22
N PRO A 617 -8.50 8.20 -29.26
CA PRO A 617 -9.81 7.70 -29.58
C PRO A 617 -9.62 6.94 -30.89
N ALA A 618 -10.16 5.74 -31.00
CA ALA A 618 -10.14 5.02 -32.26
C ALA A 618 -10.66 5.99 -33.31
N SER A 619 -9.76 6.56 -34.12
CA SER A 619 -10.17 7.12 -35.38
C SER A 619 -10.77 5.91 -36.06
N SER A 620 -12.08 5.96 -36.26
CA SER A 620 -12.85 4.87 -36.81
C SER A 620 -12.39 4.66 -38.26
N ALA A 621 -11.21 4.06 -38.44
CA ALA A 621 -10.67 3.64 -39.72
C ALA A 621 -11.52 2.49 -40.30
N GLY A 622 -12.40 1.89 -39.49
CA GLY A 622 -13.49 1.01 -39.92
C GLY A 622 -14.69 1.74 -40.53
N ALA A 623 -14.95 3.01 -40.19
CA ALA A 623 -16.08 3.76 -40.75
C ALA A 623 -15.76 4.39 -42.12
N ALA A 624 -14.49 4.68 -42.41
CA ALA A 624 -14.09 5.32 -43.67
C ALA A 624 -14.08 4.36 -44.88
N ARG A 625 -14.01 3.03 -44.68
CA ARG A 625 -13.92 2.07 -45.79
C ARG A 625 -15.28 1.75 -46.41
N TRP A 626 -16.34 1.62 -45.60
CA TRP A 626 -17.70 1.41 -46.12
C TRP A 626 -18.29 2.69 -46.74
N ILE A 627 -17.94 3.88 -46.25
CA ILE A 627 -18.34 5.16 -46.85
C ILE A 627 -17.67 5.37 -48.23
N LYS A 628 -16.40 4.94 -48.41
CA LYS A 628 -15.73 4.98 -49.73
C LYS A 628 -16.33 3.98 -50.73
N VAL A 629 -16.76 2.79 -50.27
CA VAL A 629 -17.42 1.79 -51.13
C VAL A 629 -18.86 2.18 -51.45
N ALA A 630 -19.61 2.75 -50.50
CA ALA A 630 -20.96 3.27 -50.72
C ALA A 630 -20.95 4.52 -51.61
N GLY A 631 -19.94 5.40 -51.45
CA GLY A 631 -19.73 6.56 -52.32
C GLY A 631 -19.37 6.19 -53.75
N ALA A 632 -18.50 5.18 -53.95
CA ALA A 632 -18.16 4.70 -55.29
C ALA A 632 -19.36 4.03 -56.00
N ALA A 633 -20.18 3.26 -55.27
CA ALA A 633 -21.40 2.67 -55.83
C ALA A 633 -22.46 3.73 -56.20
N ALA A 634 -22.61 4.78 -55.39
CA ALA A 634 -23.53 5.88 -55.67
C ALA A 634 -23.11 6.71 -56.89
N VAL A 635 -21.80 6.95 -57.07
CA VAL A 635 -21.25 7.66 -58.25
C VAL A 635 -21.39 6.83 -59.51
N VAL A 636 -21.15 5.51 -59.47
CA VAL A 636 -21.35 4.63 -60.62
C VAL A 636 -22.84 4.54 -60.98
N ALA A 637 -23.74 4.49 -60.00
CA ALA A 637 -25.18 4.51 -60.25
C ALA A 637 -25.65 5.85 -60.85
N THR A 638 -25.13 6.99 -60.39
CA THR A 638 -25.46 8.30 -60.98
C THR A 638 -24.90 8.45 -62.40
N ILE A 639 -23.68 7.97 -62.67
CA ILE A 639 -23.12 7.97 -64.03
C ILE A 639 -23.94 7.06 -64.95
N ALA A 640 -24.39 5.90 -64.48
CA ALA A 640 -25.24 5.00 -65.26
C ALA A 640 -26.62 5.60 -65.54
N VAL A 641 -27.22 6.30 -64.57
CA VAL A 641 -28.50 7.01 -64.74
C VAL A 641 -28.35 8.21 -65.70
N ILE A 642 -27.27 8.98 -65.61
CA ILE A 642 -27.00 10.11 -66.52
C ILE A 642 -26.70 9.59 -67.94
N ALA A 643 -25.92 8.52 -68.09
CA ALA A 643 -25.67 7.89 -69.38
C ALA A 643 -26.95 7.30 -69.99
N GLY A 644 -27.80 6.66 -69.17
CA GLY A 644 -29.12 6.18 -69.57
C GLY A 644 -30.06 7.31 -69.99
N ALA A 645 -30.10 8.41 -69.22
CA ALA A 645 -30.90 9.59 -69.51
C ALA A 645 -30.43 10.33 -70.77
N LEU A 646 -29.12 10.40 -71.03
CA LEU A 646 -28.56 10.99 -72.26
C LEU A 646 -28.79 10.08 -73.49
N TYR A 647 -28.73 8.75 -73.31
CA TYR A 647 -29.01 7.78 -74.37
C TYR A 647 -30.49 7.73 -74.76
N PHE A 648 -31.41 7.78 -73.79
CA PHE A 648 -32.85 7.83 -74.04
C PHE A 648 -33.36 9.25 -74.38
N GLY A 649 -32.71 10.30 -73.86
CA GLY A 649 -33.00 11.69 -74.17
C GLY A 649 -32.68 12.06 -75.62
N ARG A 650 -31.60 11.50 -76.19
CA ARG A 650 -31.28 11.64 -77.62
C ARG A 650 -32.26 10.91 -78.56
N ARG A 651 -33.08 9.98 -78.05
CA ARG A 651 -34.16 9.33 -78.84
C ARG A 651 -35.52 10.00 -78.72
N ARG A 652 -35.76 10.85 -77.70
CA ARG A 652 -37.07 11.49 -77.47
C ARG A 652 -37.19 12.96 -77.92
N THR A 653 -36.10 13.63 -78.31
CA THR A 653 -36.17 14.89 -79.07
C THR A 653 -36.63 14.74 -80.53
N ARG A 654 -37.10 13.54 -80.91
CA ARG A 654 -38.05 13.32 -82.02
C ARG A 654 -39.40 12.81 -81.50
N ARG A 655 -40.11 13.56 -80.65
CA ARG A 655 -41.60 13.59 -80.59
C ARG A 655 -42.12 14.47 -79.43
N ALA A 656 -42.89 15.48 -79.84
CA ALA A 656 -44.09 16.01 -79.20
C ALA A 656 -43.98 16.94 -77.97
N GLN A 657 -44.33 18.19 -78.26
CA GLN A 657 -44.95 19.18 -77.38
C GLN A 657 -46.23 18.64 -76.70
N GLY A 658 -46.56 19.14 -75.50
CA GLY A 658 -47.91 19.02 -74.93
C GLY A 658 -47.96 19.20 -73.41
N PRO A 659 -48.66 20.20 -72.84
CA PRO A 659 -48.46 20.67 -71.46
C PRO A 659 -49.52 20.21 -70.44
N SER A 660 -49.06 20.19 -69.18
CA SER A 660 -49.68 20.64 -67.92
C SER A 660 -51.13 20.28 -67.57
N GLY A 661 -51.28 19.62 -66.41
CA GLY A 661 -52.49 19.61 -65.59
C GLY A 661 -52.16 19.16 -64.17
N ALA A 662 -52.26 20.08 -63.21
CA ALA A 662 -52.04 19.85 -61.79
C ALA A 662 -53.34 19.44 -61.09
N HIS A 663 -53.26 18.50 -60.15
CA HIS A 663 -54.30 18.27 -59.15
C HIS A 663 -53.68 18.15 -57.75
N SER A 664 -54.26 18.94 -56.85
CA SER A 664 -54.11 18.91 -55.40
C SER A 664 -55.48 18.49 -54.85
N THR A 665 -55.48 17.59 -53.86
CA THR A 665 -56.19 17.66 -52.56
C THR A 665 -56.51 16.25 -52.05
N GLY A 666 -56.22 15.99 -50.77
CA GLY A 666 -56.84 14.92 -50.00
C GLY A 666 -55.86 14.16 -49.10
N ASP A 667 -55.82 14.59 -47.82
CA ASP A 667 -55.33 13.95 -46.59
C ASP A 667 -53.85 13.55 -46.42
#